data_AF-A0A4U3MRD5-F1
#
_entry.id   AF-A0A4U3MRD5-F1
#
_cell.length_a   1.000
_cell.length_b   1.000
_cell.length_c   1.000
_cell.angle_alpha   90.00
_cell.angle_beta   90.00
_cell.angle_gamma   90.00
#
_symmetry.space_group_name_H-M   'P 1'
#
loop_
_entity.id
_entity.type
_entity.pdbx_description
1 polymer ?
#
loop_
_entity_poly.entity_id
_entity_poly.type
_entity_poly.pdbx_seq_one_letter_code
_entity_poly.pdbx_strand_id
1 'polypeptide(L)'
;MLRTRAMMIVLIVIGALLHGTPAAHADWAHDKCSYAELSEEVVTTTTARLATDNPFYRVSVGKHDGPDSITYDKTVQVTATSEFSGGGSAGVDLAKIISIAGEAGYKYGETLSDSFRFAKTVTTVAGEFRYVAPVVQYDIVALMQSWTTPGGYTCLTAITSALFPKAVQLCDWLVTDFVENCRLPRGSRGGGGNPGTVTPPDSGPQPVTDVNGLADGTLLHTTDTQRIYKMVGGSPVWQATCADGICATPSRPTTQSVVNAGPATPRNGSSAVDQRGNVYLFVGGAPLWQHSCAAPVTCGSPVKISNWSIDARDHMNARPADGNLVQAKAGNLDLPVAMTVGGALVTFANPQELADVGQGGNWQQRVVAISANSYHELGFKPADGTLVQGAGGAATPVAMLVGGAVVPFESPQEVIDVGQGADWASRVRAIPVRAFNAWSRVPADMTLIQGTGGGTSSPVAQIVGGARINIATPQELLDTGYGPGWASLVRAVPLRAFNAMRADVPADGTLVQGIGTPVAAIVGGGRTDFGTPAEVEEAGYGASWRALVRAVPARAFAAMSQRIGDGTRLRRADGASQGGVYGGALVPFHSMAELIESGYEPRPLQAVPARVWDALPRTIGDGIRIKDAHSTGQATIVGGAKVAFHSMAELTEAGYADTPMHVVPGRVWDALPTTIGDGVRIKDASSASQAAIVGGAKIPFVSQAELEESGYADDPMRVIPRRVWDALPTRIADGVRIKDASSASQAAIVGGAKIPFVSQAELEESGYADDPMRVIPRRVWDALPTTIADGTFIKSPTSAAVWLIQNGRRVAAAQPGTVRVVPARVVDAIPPA
;
A
#
# COMPACT_ATOMS: atom_id res chain seq x y z
N MET A 1 4.52 52.97 21.21
CA MET A 1 3.06 52.88 20.98
C MET A 1 2.81 51.94 19.81
N LEU A 2 2.27 50.74 20.06
CA LEU A 2 1.45 49.99 19.10
C LEU A 2 0.77 48.80 19.81
N ARG A 3 -0.54 49.00 19.97
CA ARG A 3 -1.71 48.12 20.19
C ARG A 3 -1.50 46.63 20.48
N THR A 4 -1.88 46.29 21.70
CA THR A 4 -2.77 45.19 22.10
C THR A 4 -3.62 44.65 20.94
N ARG A 5 -3.31 43.44 20.46
CA ARG A 5 -4.32 42.52 19.93
C ARG A 5 -4.59 41.50 21.02
N ALA A 6 -5.86 41.42 21.42
CA ALA A 6 -6.35 40.51 22.44
C ALA A 6 -6.02 39.06 22.08
N MET A 7 -5.34 38.36 22.99
CA MET A 7 -5.11 36.92 22.90
C MET A 7 -6.22 36.23 23.67
N MET A 8 -7.23 35.77 22.95
CA MET A 8 -8.35 34.99 23.49
C MET A 8 -7.89 33.55 23.63
N ILE A 9 -7.55 33.13 24.86
CA ILE A 9 -7.30 31.72 25.20
C ILE A 9 -8.67 31.06 25.32
N VAL A 10 -9.02 30.18 24.38
CA VAL A 10 -10.23 29.33 24.45
C VAL A 10 -9.80 27.96 24.96
N LEU A 11 -10.19 27.64 26.20
CA LEU A 11 -9.89 26.39 26.91
C LEU A 11 -10.94 25.31 26.59
N ILE A 12 -10.47 24.09 26.35
CA ILE A 12 -11.29 22.89 26.14
C ILE A 12 -11.75 22.33 27.50
N VAL A 13 -13.06 22.13 27.67
CA VAL A 13 -13.65 21.27 28.71
C VAL A 13 -14.05 19.94 28.05
N ILE A 14 -13.19 18.91 28.13
CA ILE A 14 -13.60 17.52 27.83
C ILE A 14 -14.26 16.96 29.08
N GLY A 15 -15.55 17.27 29.25
CA GLY A 15 -16.40 16.70 30.31
C GLY A 15 -17.72 16.13 29.80
N ALA A 16 -18.05 16.29 28.51
CA ALA A 16 -19.41 16.06 28.02
C ALA A 16 -19.56 14.95 26.96
N LEU A 17 -18.53 14.15 26.67
CA LEU A 17 -18.61 13.07 25.65
C LEU A 17 -18.43 11.64 26.19
N LEU A 18 -18.41 11.44 27.52
CA LEU A 18 -18.29 10.12 28.15
C LEU A 18 -19.60 9.34 28.30
N HIS A 19 -20.59 9.54 27.41
CA HIS A 19 -21.82 8.72 27.39
C HIS A 19 -22.10 8.11 26.00
N GLY A 20 -21.05 7.64 25.32
CA GLY A 20 -21.14 6.93 24.04
C GLY A 20 -20.67 5.47 24.14
N THR A 21 -21.63 4.55 24.06
CA THR A 21 -21.61 3.10 23.75
C THR A 21 -20.55 2.14 24.37
N PRO A 22 -20.96 0.94 24.84
CA PRO A 22 -20.08 -0.02 25.53
C PRO A 22 -19.03 -0.75 24.65
N ALA A 23 -18.92 -0.44 23.36
CA ALA A 23 -18.02 -1.15 22.44
C ALA A 23 -16.56 -0.65 22.42
N ALA A 24 -16.26 0.49 23.07
CA ALA A 24 -14.90 1.04 23.16
C ALA A 24 -14.12 0.63 24.43
N HIS A 25 -14.67 -0.29 25.24
CA HIS A 25 -14.11 -0.60 26.57
C HIS A 25 -13.11 -1.77 26.61
N ALA A 26 -12.96 -2.55 25.54
CA ALA A 26 -12.20 -3.81 25.60
C ALA A 26 -10.69 -3.67 25.33
N ASP A 27 -10.23 -2.66 24.58
CA ASP A 27 -8.81 -2.50 24.22
C ASP A 27 -8.03 -1.48 25.09
N TRP A 28 -8.68 -0.86 26.09
CA TRP A 28 -8.08 0.17 26.95
C TRP A 28 -7.79 -0.28 28.39
N ALA A 29 -8.01 -1.56 28.72
CA ALA A 29 -7.96 -2.05 30.11
C ALA A 29 -6.56 -2.29 30.71
N HIS A 30 -5.48 -1.82 30.06
CA HIS A 30 -4.11 -1.98 30.58
C HIS A 30 -3.34 -0.69 30.86
N ASP A 31 -3.94 0.48 30.65
CA ASP A 31 -3.29 1.74 31.02
C ASP A 31 -3.81 2.26 32.37
N LYS A 32 -2.92 2.45 33.34
CA LYS A 32 -3.28 2.88 34.71
C LYS A 32 -3.79 4.32 34.77
N CYS A 33 -3.70 5.08 33.68
CA CYS A 33 -4.10 6.49 33.63
C CYS A 33 -5.54 6.74 33.13
N SER A 34 -6.31 5.72 32.75
CA SER A 34 -7.66 5.87 32.16
C SER A 34 -8.74 6.38 33.13
N TYR A 35 -8.44 6.44 34.43
CA TYR A 35 -9.36 6.89 35.49
C TYR A 35 -8.80 8.05 36.33
N ALA A 36 -7.78 8.75 35.84
CA ALA A 36 -7.20 9.88 36.56
C ALA A 36 -8.11 11.12 36.47
N GLU A 37 -8.24 11.86 37.57
CA GLU A 37 -8.89 13.18 37.59
C GLU A 37 -7.82 14.27 37.55
N LEU A 38 -8.11 15.40 36.89
CA LEU A 38 -7.18 16.52 36.78
C LEU A 38 -6.91 17.10 38.18
N SER A 39 -5.67 17.02 38.65
CA SER A 39 -5.33 17.38 40.04
C SER A 39 -4.65 18.73 40.18
N GLU A 40 -3.83 19.15 39.20
CA GLU A 40 -3.12 20.43 39.26
C GLU A 40 -2.66 20.90 37.87
N GLU A 41 -2.80 22.20 37.60
CA GLU A 41 -2.36 22.86 36.37
C GLU A 41 -1.22 23.85 36.69
N VAL A 42 -0.04 23.64 36.11
CA VAL A 42 1.13 24.52 36.31
C VAL A 42 1.51 25.15 34.97
N VAL A 43 1.37 26.47 34.89
CA VAL A 43 1.87 27.27 33.77
C VAL A 43 3.26 27.77 34.12
N THR A 44 4.28 27.29 33.42
CA THR A 44 5.67 27.73 33.64
C THR A 44 6.16 28.51 32.42
N THR A 45 6.56 29.75 32.65
CA THR A 45 7.14 30.61 31.61
C THR A 45 8.66 30.62 31.77
N THR A 46 9.40 30.09 30.79
CA THR A 46 10.86 30.11 30.79
C THR A 46 11.36 30.90 29.60
N THR A 47 12.22 31.89 29.82
CA THR A 47 12.80 32.68 28.73
C THR A 47 14.04 31.99 28.18
N ALA A 48 14.06 31.64 26.90
CA ALA A 48 15.21 31.03 26.23
C ALA A 48 15.76 31.95 25.14
N ARG A 49 17.10 31.95 24.96
CA ARG A 49 17.77 32.66 23.87
C ARG A 49 18.18 31.65 22.81
N LEU A 50 17.68 31.82 21.59
CA LEU A 50 18.07 31.02 20.44
C LEU A 50 18.67 31.97 19.40
N ALA A 51 19.89 31.70 18.96
CA ALA A 51 20.43 32.34 17.77
C ALA A 51 19.71 31.74 16.56
N THR A 52 19.09 32.57 15.72
CA THR A 52 18.40 32.10 14.52
C THR A 52 19.38 31.95 13.35
N ASP A 53 19.11 30.98 12.45
CA ASP A 53 19.88 30.65 11.23
C ASP A 53 19.84 31.74 10.14
N ASN A 54 20.09 33.00 10.49
CA ASN A 54 20.23 34.08 9.51
C ASN A 54 21.69 34.19 9.05
N PRO A 55 21.95 34.48 7.76
CA PRO A 55 23.31 34.63 7.25
C PRO A 55 24.01 35.80 7.95
N PHE A 56 25.23 35.57 8.45
CA PHE A 56 26.09 36.61 9.00
C PHE A 56 26.44 37.61 7.89
N TYR A 57 26.19 38.90 8.13
CA TYR A 57 26.58 39.95 7.18
C TYR A 57 27.95 40.50 7.57
N ARG A 58 28.92 40.36 6.66
CA ARG A 58 30.26 40.93 6.83
C ARG A 58 30.26 42.37 6.34
N VAL A 59 30.55 43.32 7.23
CA VAL A 59 30.76 44.72 6.85
C VAL A 59 32.26 44.95 6.75
N SER A 60 32.77 45.34 5.57
CA SER A 60 34.16 45.80 5.41
C SER A 60 34.16 47.24 4.93
N VAL A 61 34.98 48.08 5.57
CA VAL A 61 35.20 49.46 5.12
C VAL A 61 36.59 49.53 4.46
N GLY A 62 36.66 50.17 3.30
CA GLY A 62 37.90 50.33 2.54
C GLY A 62 38.90 51.25 3.25
N LYS A 63 40.19 51.11 2.90
CA LYS A 63 41.33 51.89 3.43
C LYS A 63 41.05 53.40 3.44
N HIS A 64 40.62 53.94 4.58
CA HIS A 64 40.73 55.36 4.89
C HIS A 64 41.27 55.52 6.32
N ASP A 65 42.25 56.41 6.48
CA ASP A 65 42.92 56.68 7.75
C ASP A 65 42.04 57.60 8.64
N GLY A 66 40.96 57.04 9.20
CA GLY A 66 40.07 57.70 10.17
C GLY A 66 38.97 56.76 10.69
N PRO A 67 38.37 56.99 11.87
CA PRO A 67 37.26 56.17 12.37
C PRO A 67 35.99 56.47 11.56
N ASP A 68 35.56 55.51 10.72
CA ASP A 68 34.29 55.58 10.01
C ASP A 68 33.16 54.99 10.86
N SER A 69 32.05 55.72 10.95
CA SER A 69 30.81 55.25 11.59
C SER A 69 29.76 54.91 10.53
N ILE A 70 29.32 53.66 10.47
CA ILE A 70 28.24 53.23 9.55
C ILE A 70 27.00 52.90 10.38
N THR A 71 25.87 53.53 10.05
CA THR A 71 24.56 53.22 10.64
C THR A 71 23.88 52.13 9.82
N TYR A 72 23.68 50.97 10.43
CA TYR A 72 23.01 49.83 9.83
C TYR A 72 21.51 49.90 10.13
N ASP A 73 20.67 50.18 9.12
CA ASP A 73 19.20 50.17 9.20
C ASP A 73 18.65 49.00 8.38
N LYS A 74 17.96 48.05 9.02
CA LYS A 74 17.38 46.88 8.34
C LYS A 74 16.08 46.40 8.98
N THR A 75 15.15 45.98 8.13
CA THR A 75 13.93 45.27 8.52
C THR A 75 14.14 43.77 8.41
N VAL A 76 13.87 43.03 9.48
CA VAL A 76 13.94 41.57 9.56
C VAL A 76 12.52 41.03 9.73
N GLN A 77 12.14 40.11 8.83
CA GLN A 77 10.92 39.31 8.97
C GLN A 77 11.25 38.08 9.82
N VAL A 78 10.50 37.87 10.90
CA VAL A 78 10.62 36.65 11.70
C VAL A 78 9.32 35.88 11.55
N THR A 79 9.46 34.66 11.04
CA THR A 79 8.36 33.73 10.80
C THR A 79 8.49 32.60 11.81
N ALA A 80 7.56 32.51 12.75
CA ALA A 80 7.53 31.45 13.76
C ALA A 80 6.39 30.48 13.46
N THR A 81 6.74 29.21 13.34
CA THR A 81 5.78 28.10 13.20
C THR A 81 5.71 27.39 14.54
N SER A 82 4.49 27.21 15.07
CA SER A 82 4.31 26.44 16.31
C SER A 82 4.35 24.94 15.97
N GLU A 83 5.24 24.20 16.63
CA GLU A 83 5.30 22.74 16.54
C GLU A 83 4.95 22.11 17.89
N PHE A 84 4.11 21.08 17.86
CA PHE A 84 3.83 20.24 19.02
C PHE A 84 4.87 19.12 19.08
N SER A 85 5.57 18.98 20.21
CA SER A 85 6.39 17.80 20.51
C SER A 85 5.85 17.09 21.75
N GLY A 86 5.36 15.86 21.58
CA GLY A 86 4.90 15.01 22.67
C GLY A 86 6.00 14.02 23.06
N GLY A 87 6.69 14.27 24.17
CA GLY A 87 7.55 13.27 24.81
C GLY A 87 6.73 12.44 25.78
N GLY A 88 6.29 11.25 25.36
CA GLY A 88 5.56 10.31 26.22
C GLY A 88 6.10 8.90 26.05
N SER A 89 6.28 8.21 27.18
CA SER A 89 6.57 6.78 27.27
C SER A 89 5.53 5.95 26.49
N ALA A 90 5.99 4.84 25.90
CA ALA A 90 5.28 3.94 25.00
C ALA A 90 3.75 3.82 25.28
N GLY A 91 2.93 4.22 24.30
CA GLY A 91 1.49 3.94 24.29
C GLY A 91 0.59 5.00 23.67
N VAL A 92 1.05 6.24 23.47
CA VAL A 92 0.19 7.32 22.95
C VAL A 92 0.34 7.47 21.43
N ASP A 93 -0.74 7.19 20.69
CA ASP A 93 -0.79 7.38 19.24
C ASP A 93 -1.03 8.85 18.87
N LEU A 94 0.07 9.52 18.54
CA LEU A 94 0.10 10.92 18.15
C LEU A 94 -0.77 11.21 16.91
N ALA A 95 -0.92 10.24 16.00
CA ALA A 95 -1.73 10.39 14.79
C ALA A 95 -3.23 10.47 15.13
N LYS A 96 -3.66 9.75 16.16
CA LYS A 96 -5.06 9.75 16.62
C LYS A 96 -5.45 11.06 17.30
N ILE A 97 -4.52 11.68 18.04
CA ILE A 97 -4.72 13.01 18.65
C ILE A 97 -4.84 14.09 17.56
N ILE A 98 -3.98 14.02 16.52
CA ILE A 98 -4.03 14.94 15.37
C ILE A 98 -5.36 14.79 14.60
N SER A 99 -5.85 13.56 14.42
CA SER A 99 -7.14 13.28 13.78
C SER A 99 -8.31 13.91 14.54
N ILE A 100 -8.36 13.71 15.87
CA ILE A 100 -9.45 14.24 16.72
C ILE A 100 -9.46 15.78 16.71
N ALA A 101 -8.28 16.42 16.69
CA ALA A 101 -8.17 17.87 16.58
C ALA A 101 -8.65 18.41 15.22
N GLY A 102 -8.37 17.68 14.13
CA GLY A 102 -8.87 18.02 12.79
C GLY A 102 -10.40 17.90 12.67
N GLU A 103 -10.99 16.86 13.26
CA GLU A 103 -12.45 16.63 13.26
C GLU A 103 -13.22 17.70 14.06
N ALA A 104 -12.60 18.29 15.09
CA ALA A 104 -13.17 19.38 15.87
C ALA A 104 -12.99 20.78 15.23
N GLY A 105 -12.45 20.85 14.00
CA GLY A 105 -12.34 22.10 13.22
C GLY A 105 -11.11 22.95 13.54
N TYR A 106 -10.12 22.42 14.27
CA TYR A 106 -8.88 23.12 14.55
C TYR A 106 -7.90 22.98 13.37
N LYS A 107 -7.22 24.08 13.01
CA LYS A 107 -6.20 24.07 11.96
C LYS A 107 -4.80 23.95 12.58
N TYR A 108 -4.04 22.96 12.10
CA TYR A 108 -2.65 22.73 12.48
C TYR A 108 -1.70 23.62 11.67
N GLY A 109 -0.71 24.24 12.33
CA GLY A 109 0.36 24.99 11.67
C GLY A 109 0.00 26.40 11.22
N GLU A 110 -0.49 27.26 12.12
CA GLU A 110 -0.50 28.69 11.82
C GLU A 110 0.91 29.28 11.97
N THR A 111 1.35 29.92 10.89
CA THR A 111 2.62 30.64 10.82
C THR A 111 2.38 32.10 11.16
N LEU A 112 2.89 32.55 12.31
CA LEU A 112 2.88 33.96 12.69
C LEU A 112 4.13 34.63 12.11
N SER A 113 3.92 35.62 11.25
CA SER A 113 5.01 36.41 10.66
C SER A 113 4.91 37.85 11.13
N ASP A 114 5.96 38.35 11.78
CA ASP A 114 6.04 39.72 12.27
C ASP A 114 7.32 40.41 11.78
N SER A 115 7.26 41.73 11.64
CA SER A 115 8.32 42.53 10.99
C SER A 115 8.94 43.50 11.97
N PHE A 116 10.25 43.41 12.19
CA PHE A 116 10.96 44.32 13.09
C PHE A 116 12.02 45.13 12.33
N ARG A 117 12.06 46.44 12.56
CA ARG A 117 13.07 47.34 11.96
C ARG A 117 14.02 47.87 13.02
N PHE A 118 15.32 47.82 12.74
CA PHE A 118 16.36 48.24 13.68
C PHE A 118 17.40 49.12 13.00
N ALA A 119 17.94 50.08 13.77
CA ALA A 119 19.09 50.89 13.38
C ALA A 119 20.19 50.81 14.45
N LYS A 120 21.43 50.42 14.10
CA LYS A 120 22.60 50.44 15.00
C LYS A 120 23.83 50.99 14.29
N THR A 121 24.49 51.97 14.90
CA THR A 121 25.75 52.53 14.39
C THR A 121 26.93 51.74 14.93
N VAL A 122 27.81 51.28 14.04
CA VAL A 122 29.04 50.57 14.39
C VAL A 122 30.23 51.38 13.90
N THR A 123 31.21 51.58 14.78
CA THR A 123 32.45 52.29 14.50
C THR A 123 33.59 51.29 14.45
N THR A 124 34.40 51.31 13.40
CA THR A 124 35.55 50.41 13.21
C THR A 124 36.83 51.20 12.97
N VAL A 125 38.00 50.66 13.36
CA VAL A 125 39.31 51.19 12.94
C VAL A 125 39.87 50.42 11.75
N ALA A 126 40.84 51.02 11.04
CA ALA A 126 41.41 50.46 9.82
C ALA A 126 41.99 49.04 10.04
N GLY A 127 41.51 48.07 9.25
CA GLY A 127 41.92 46.65 9.32
C GLY A 127 41.07 45.77 10.26
N GLU A 128 40.08 46.34 10.95
CA GLU A 128 39.20 45.62 11.86
C GLU A 128 37.96 45.06 11.13
N PHE A 129 37.58 43.82 11.43
CA PHE A 129 36.36 43.20 10.90
C PHE A 129 35.35 43.01 12.03
N ARG A 130 34.12 43.50 11.81
CA ARG A 130 32.99 43.29 12.73
C ARG A 130 31.82 42.63 12.02
N TYR A 131 31.21 41.69 12.71
CA TYR A 131 29.95 41.07 12.29
C TYR A 131 28.83 41.63 13.14
N VAL A 132 27.67 41.86 12.51
CA VAL A 132 26.46 42.32 13.19
C VAL A 132 25.35 41.33 12.88
N ALA A 133 24.74 40.74 13.92
CA ALA A 133 23.64 39.79 13.77
C ALA A 133 22.48 40.13 14.72
N PRO A 134 21.22 40.04 14.25
CA PRO A 134 20.06 40.11 15.13
C PRO A 134 19.90 38.78 15.88
N VAL A 135 19.77 38.85 17.20
CA VAL A 135 19.43 37.72 18.08
C VAL A 135 18.01 37.89 18.56
N VAL A 136 17.15 36.89 18.32
CA VAL A 136 15.76 36.89 18.76
C VAL A 136 15.66 36.14 20.08
N GLN A 137 15.11 36.78 21.10
CA GLN A 137 14.82 36.17 22.40
C GLN A 137 13.37 35.71 22.40
N TYR A 138 13.13 34.46 22.79
CA TYR A 138 11.80 33.87 22.84
C TYR A 138 11.39 33.64 24.30
N ASP A 139 10.12 33.85 24.63
CA ASP A 139 9.50 33.26 25.80
C ASP A 139 8.93 31.90 25.40
N ILE A 140 9.32 30.86 26.13
CA ILE A 140 8.71 29.54 26.04
C ILE A 140 7.65 29.47 27.12
N VAL A 141 6.39 29.38 26.71
CA VAL A 141 5.30 29.06 27.64
C VAL A 141 5.08 27.57 27.55
N ALA A 142 5.37 26.86 28.65
CA ALA A 142 5.11 25.44 28.78
C ALA A 142 3.91 25.23 29.71
N LEU A 143 2.86 24.62 29.18
CA LEU A 143 1.74 24.16 29.99
C LEU A 143 2.02 22.71 30.41
N MET A 144 2.00 22.44 31.71
CA MET A 144 2.09 21.08 32.26
C MET A 144 0.79 20.76 32.98
N GLN A 145 0.15 19.66 32.58
CA GLN A 145 -1.03 19.14 33.26
C GLN A 145 -0.69 17.82 33.96
N SER A 146 -1.07 17.73 35.23
CA SER A 146 -0.92 16.53 36.03
C SER A 146 -2.29 15.96 36.40
N TRP A 147 -2.41 14.64 36.27
CA TRP A 147 -3.64 13.92 36.56
C TRP A 147 -3.35 12.91 37.65
N THR A 148 -4.15 12.87 38.70
CA THR A 148 -3.93 11.94 39.82
C THR A 148 -5.06 10.92 39.85
N THR A 149 -4.68 9.64 39.88
CA THR A 149 -5.63 8.54 40.03
C THR A 149 -6.12 8.45 41.47
N PRO A 150 -7.30 7.83 41.73
CA PRO A 150 -7.80 7.58 43.08
C PRO A 150 -6.83 6.79 43.98
N GLY A 151 -5.86 6.08 43.40
CA GLY A 151 -4.80 5.35 44.11
C GLY A 151 -3.52 6.15 44.40
N GLY A 152 -3.49 7.46 44.10
CA GLY A 152 -2.35 8.35 44.38
C GLY A 152 -1.23 8.36 43.33
N TYR A 153 -1.41 7.70 42.17
CA TYR A 153 -0.45 7.78 41.08
C TYR A 153 -0.71 9.03 40.23
N THR A 154 0.32 9.88 40.08
CA THR A 154 0.28 11.07 39.21
C THR A 154 0.76 10.71 37.80
N CYS A 155 -0.12 10.80 36.82
CA CYS A 155 0.17 10.69 35.40
C CYS A 155 0.50 12.08 34.84
N LEU A 156 1.66 12.21 34.19
CA LEU A 156 2.14 13.45 33.57
C LEU A 156 2.09 13.28 32.05
N THR A 157 1.22 14.01 31.36
CA THR A 157 1.19 14.01 29.90
C THR A 157 0.86 15.39 29.34
N ALA A 158 1.60 15.72 28.28
CA ALA A 158 1.63 16.96 27.50
C ALA A 158 2.42 18.12 28.10
N ILE A 159 3.58 18.38 27.50
CA ILE A 159 4.21 19.70 27.50
C ILE A 159 3.80 20.35 26.19
N THR A 160 2.84 21.26 26.23
CA THR A 160 2.61 22.13 25.07
C THR A 160 3.53 23.33 25.25
N SER A 161 4.60 23.41 24.47
CA SER A 161 5.49 24.57 24.47
C SER A 161 5.22 25.44 23.24
N ALA A 162 4.85 26.70 23.46
CA ALA A 162 4.79 27.69 22.40
C ALA A 162 5.93 28.70 22.57
N LEU A 163 6.64 28.96 21.47
CA LEU A 163 7.73 29.94 21.38
C LEU A 163 7.17 31.29 20.92
N PHE A 164 7.25 32.31 21.77
CA PHE A 164 6.82 33.66 21.42
C PHE A 164 8.03 34.61 21.38
N PRO A 165 8.29 35.31 20.26
CA PRO A 165 9.38 36.28 20.20
C PRO A 165 9.09 37.44 21.17
N LYS A 166 9.93 37.59 22.19
CA LYS A 166 9.80 38.59 23.26
C LYS A 166 10.55 39.88 22.94
N ALA A 167 11.76 39.76 22.39
CA ALA A 167 12.62 40.89 22.04
C ALA A 167 13.65 40.47 21.00
N VAL A 168 14.16 41.41 20.21
CA VAL A 168 15.28 41.20 19.29
C VAL A 168 16.39 42.18 19.66
N GLN A 169 17.63 41.70 19.78
CA GLN A 169 18.82 42.52 20.09
C GLN A 169 19.86 42.37 18.98
N LEU A 170 20.62 43.44 18.69
CA LEU A 170 21.72 43.41 17.72
C LEU A 170 23.07 43.24 18.43
N CYS A 171 23.71 42.10 18.23
CA CYS A 171 25.04 41.81 18.74
C CYS A 171 26.10 42.23 17.71
N ASP A 172 27.24 42.75 18.18
CA ASP A 172 28.43 43.03 17.37
C ASP A 172 29.67 42.35 17.97
N TRP A 173 30.51 41.73 17.14
CA TRP A 173 31.72 41.02 17.59
C TRP A 173 32.92 41.16 16.64
N LEU A 174 34.12 41.02 17.22
CA LEU A 174 35.43 41.02 16.58
C LEU A 174 35.86 39.58 16.22
N VAL A 175 36.57 39.41 15.09
CA VAL A 175 36.90 38.09 14.50
C VAL A 175 37.77 37.19 15.38
N THR A 176 38.50 37.72 16.35
CA THR A 176 39.46 36.94 17.16
C THR A 176 38.84 36.24 18.37
N ASP A 177 37.61 36.55 18.77
CA ASP A 177 36.97 36.00 19.98
C ASP A 177 35.67 35.27 19.63
N PHE A 178 35.75 33.98 19.27
CA PHE A 178 34.58 33.15 19.01
C PHE A 178 34.12 32.31 20.22
N VAL A 179 34.50 32.69 21.44
CA VAL A 179 34.00 32.06 22.67
C VAL A 179 33.45 33.13 23.60
N GLU A 180 32.14 33.00 23.87
CA GLU A 180 31.31 33.62 24.92
C GLU A 180 31.81 34.91 25.59
N ASN A 181 31.14 36.04 25.32
CA ASN A 181 31.04 37.12 26.31
C ASN A 181 29.74 37.94 26.17
N CYS A 182 28.78 37.65 27.06
CA CYS A 182 27.85 38.64 27.59
C CYS A 182 28.05 38.73 29.13
N ARG A 183 29.05 39.56 29.54
CA ARG A 183 29.39 40.17 30.87
C ARG A 183 30.45 39.55 31.82
N LEU A 184 31.58 40.29 31.91
CA LEU A 184 32.42 40.83 33.04
C LEU A 184 33.07 39.89 34.13
N PRO A 185 34.09 40.32 34.93
CA PRO A 185 35.53 40.09 34.69
C PRO A 185 36.31 39.47 35.89
N ARG A 186 37.34 38.64 35.67
CA ARG A 186 38.56 38.55 36.55
C ARG A 186 39.56 37.47 36.14
N GLY A 187 40.85 37.83 36.24
CA GLY A 187 41.85 36.98 36.90
C GLY A 187 42.80 36.18 36.01
N SER A 188 43.77 36.86 35.40
CA SER A 188 44.94 36.24 34.76
C SER A 188 45.93 35.66 35.79
N ARG A 189 46.45 34.45 35.56
CA ARG A 189 47.69 33.91 36.15
C ARG A 189 48.34 32.93 35.17
N GLY A 190 49.62 33.13 34.88
CA GLY A 190 50.40 32.40 33.87
C GLY A 190 51.38 31.35 34.41
N GLY A 191 52.21 30.87 33.47
CA GLY A 191 53.43 30.03 33.62
C GLY A 191 53.69 29.37 32.25
N GLY A 192 54.75 29.68 31.47
CA GLY A 192 56.17 29.34 31.69
C GLY A 192 56.35 27.82 31.49
N GLY A 193 57.05 27.23 30.52
CA GLY A 193 58.10 27.63 29.59
C GLY A 193 59.18 26.53 29.64
N ASN A 194 59.53 25.86 28.53
CA ASN A 194 60.93 25.53 28.18
C ASN A 194 61.12 24.83 26.80
N PRO A 195 62.28 25.01 26.14
CA PRO A 195 62.56 24.56 24.76
C PRO A 195 63.67 23.50 24.64
N GLY A 196 63.80 22.92 23.43
CA GLY A 196 64.94 22.10 22.97
C GLY A 196 64.46 20.90 22.14
N THR A 197 65.03 20.48 21.01
CA THR A 197 66.37 20.63 20.42
C THR A 197 66.31 20.27 18.92
N VAL A 198 67.29 20.74 18.13
CA VAL A 198 67.42 20.55 16.67
C VAL A 198 68.44 19.44 16.37
N THR A 199 68.19 18.61 15.35
CA THR A 199 69.13 17.63 14.75
C THR A 199 69.20 17.82 13.21
N PRO A 200 70.30 17.38 12.54
CA PRO A 200 70.91 17.96 11.33
C PRO A 200 70.32 17.51 9.97
N PRO A 201 70.75 18.08 8.81
CA PRO A 201 69.98 18.05 7.56
C PRO A 201 70.15 16.79 6.67
N ASP A 202 69.02 16.42 6.07
CA ASP A 202 68.76 15.86 4.74
C ASP A 202 69.70 14.81 4.12
N SER A 203 69.29 13.54 4.23
CA SER A 203 69.18 12.69 3.05
C SER A 203 67.81 12.96 2.42
N GLY A 204 67.75 13.34 1.12
CA GLY A 204 66.47 13.58 0.44
C GLY A 204 65.46 12.44 0.66
N PRO A 205 64.15 12.73 0.66
CA PRO A 205 63.12 11.78 1.05
C PRO A 205 63.22 10.53 0.17
N GLN A 206 63.55 9.41 0.81
CA GLN A 206 63.62 8.11 0.14
C GLN A 206 62.30 7.85 -0.59
N PRO A 207 62.35 7.39 -1.86
CA PRO A 207 61.16 7.02 -2.60
C PRO A 207 60.31 6.02 -1.81
N VAL A 208 59.01 6.29 -1.73
CA VAL A 208 58.05 5.37 -1.14
C VAL A 208 57.85 4.21 -2.11
N THR A 209 58.24 3.00 -1.68
CA THR A 209 58.08 1.75 -2.44
C THR A 209 56.84 0.95 -2.03
N ASP A 210 56.20 1.30 -0.91
CA ASP A 210 54.94 0.71 -0.44
C ASP A 210 54.15 1.79 0.34
N VAL A 211 52.84 1.88 0.09
CA VAL A 211 51.95 2.82 0.80
C VAL A 211 51.35 2.24 2.07
N ASN A 212 51.47 0.92 2.29
CA ASN A 212 50.96 0.27 3.49
C ASN A 212 51.66 0.80 4.74
N GLY A 213 50.88 1.14 5.77
CA GLY A 213 51.40 1.64 7.04
C GLY A 213 51.80 3.12 7.06
N LEU A 214 51.64 3.85 5.95
CA LEU A 214 51.78 5.30 5.96
C LEU A 214 50.70 5.96 6.84
N ALA A 215 51.10 7.00 7.57
CA ALA A 215 50.21 7.76 8.42
C ALA A 215 49.20 8.58 7.60
N ASP A 216 48.00 8.74 8.12
CA ASP A 216 46.98 9.60 7.54
C ASP A 216 47.49 11.05 7.39
N GLY A 217 47.17 11.67 6.26
CA GLY A 217 47.67 12.99 5.88
C GLY A 217 49.04 13.00 5.19
N THR A 218 49.75 11.85 5.11
CA THR A 218 50.98 11.73 4.30
C THR A 218 50.68 12.05 2.84
N LEU A 219 51.49 12.93 2.24
CA LEU A 219 51.39 13.27 0.82
C LEU A 219 52.39 12.48 -0.01
N LEU A 220 51.93 11.96 -1.13
CA LEU A 220 52.71 11.21 -2.10
C LEU A 220 52.68 11.96 -3.43
N HIS A 221 53.83 12.03 -4.09
CA HIS A 221 53.94 12.60 -5.43
C HIS A 221 54.48 11.53 -6.38
N THR A 222 53.65 11.11 -7.31
CA THR A 222 54.01 10.11 -8.32
C THR A 222 54.93 10.76 -9.35
N THR A 223 56.18 10.30 -9.46
CA THR A 223 57.18 10.88 -10.38
C THR A 223 56.88 10.60 -11.85
N ASP A 224 56.08 9.57 -12.14
CA ASP A 224 55.69 9.12 -13.47
C ASP A 224 54.42 9.81 -14.00
N THR A 225 53.37 9.97 -13.18
CA THR A 225 52.10 10.61 -13.60
C THR A 225 51.92 12.05 -13.10
N GLN A 226 52.85 12.56 -12.28
CA GLN A 226 52.81 13.90 -11.68
C GLN A 226 51.54 14.18 -10.86
N ARG A 227 50.87 13.13 -10.37
CA ARG A 227 49.71 13.21 -9.48
C ARG A 227 50.15 13.30 -8.03
N ILE A 228 49.30 13.94 -7.22
CA ILE A 228 49.48 14.06 -5.77
C ILE A 228 48.40 13.24 -5.08
N TYR A 229 48.81 12.32 -4.22
CA TYR A 229 47.91 11.50 -3.41
C TYR A 229 48.08 11.85 -1.94
N LYS A 230 46.99 11.69 -1.17
CA LYS A 230 47.00 11.87 0.28
C LYS A 230 46.44 10.64 0.97
N MET A 231 47.15 10.16 1.98
CA MET A 231 46.73 8.97 2.72
C MET A 231 45.53 9.28 3.62
N VAL A 232 44.45 8.52 3.47
CA VAL A 232 43.23 8.58 4.30
C VAL A 232 42.84 7.17 4.70
N GLY A 233 42.85 6.85 6.00
CA GLY A 233 42.58 5.51 6.49
C GLY A 233 43.51 4.44 5.90
N GLY A 234 44.71 4.81 5.45
CA GLY A 234 45.63 3.92 4.70
C GLY A 234 45.40 3.82 3.18
N SER A 235 44.40 4.49 2.61
CA SER A 235 44.19 4.55 1.15
C SER A 235 44.79 5.82 0.53
N PRO A 236 45.48 5.73 -0.61
CA PRO A 236 45.99 6.90 -1.32
C PRO A 236 44.87 7.56 -2.14
N VAL A 237 44.35 8.68 -1.65
CA VAL A 237 43.27 9.45 -2.32
C VAL A 237 43.87 10.54 -3.20
N TRP A 238 43.55 10.57 -4.49
CA TRP A 238 44.05 11.59 -5.42
C TRP A 238 43.53 12.98 -5.05
N GLN A 239 44.41 13.98 -5.09
CA GLN A 239 44.10 15.38 -4.85
C GLN A 239 44.09 16.13 -6.19
N ALA A 240 42.91 16.59 -6.61
CA ALA A 240 42.76 17.36 -7.84
C ALA A 240 43.29 18.80 -7.71
N THR A 241 43.48 19.28 -6.48
CA THR A 241 44.02 20.61 -6.17
C THR A 241 44.84 20.58 -4.89
N CYS A 242 45.78 21.52 -4.78
CA CYS A 242 46.61 21.76 -3.61
C CYS A 242 46.25 23.05 -2.84
N ALA A 243 45.13 23.68 -3.18
CA ALA A 243 44.62 24.86 -2.47
C ALA A 243 44.25 24.56 -1.00
N ASP A 244 43.95 25.61 -0.22
CA ASP A 244 43.41 25.55 1.15
C ASP A 244 44.25 24.73 2.15
N GLY A 245 45.55 24.62 1.88
CA GLY A 245 46.48 23.85 2.69
C GLY A 245 46.33 22.33 2.57
N ILE A 246 45.65 21.82 1.53
CA ILE A 246 45.54 20.38 1.26
C ILE A 246 46.94 19.75 1.11
N CYS A 247 47.85 20.46 0.43
CA CYS A 247 49.22 20.01 0.17
C CYS A 247 50.27 20.71 1.06
N ALA A 248 49.90 21.13 2.28
CA ALA A 248 50.79 21.93 3.14
C ALA A 248 52.02 21.18 3.65
N THR A 249 52.02 19.84 3.61
CA THR A 249 53.18 19.02 4.00
C THR A 249 54.05 18.67 2.78
N PRO A 250 55.37 18.46 2.95
CA PRO A 250 56.22 18.00 1.86
C PRO A 250 55.74 16.64 1.33
N SER A 251 55.62 16.52 0.02
CA SER A 251 55.26 15.25 -0.62
C SER A 251 56.47 14.32 -0.69
N ARG A 252 56.24 13.02 -0.53
CA ARG A 252 57.26 11.98 -0.70
C ARG A 252 57.19 11.43 -2.13
N PRO A 253 58.31 11.30 -2.85
CA PRO A 253 58.30 10.76 -4.21
C PRO A 253 57.90 9.28 -4.22
N THR A 254 57.08 8.87 -5.18
CA THR A 254 56.67 7.47 -5.41
C THR A 254 56.33 7.25 -6.90
N THR A 255 55.77 6.10 -7.27
CA THR A 255 55.26 5.84 -8.63
C THR A 255 53.77 5.49 -8.60
N GLN A 256 53.07 5.65 -9.72
CA GLN A 256 51.66 5.27 -9.82
C GLN A 256 51.44 3.78 -9.56
N SER A 257 52.41 2.93 -9.93
CA SER A 257 52.34 1.50 -9.66
C SER A 257 52.26 1.17 -8.17
N VAL A 258 53.00 1.91 -7.34
CA VAL A 258 53.01 1.75 -5.88
C VAL A 258 51.69 2.24 -5.27
N VAL A 259 51.13 3.33 -5.80
CA VAL A 259 49.80 3.83 -5.41
C VAL A 259 48.71 2.80 -5.72
N ASN A 260 48.72 2.25 -6.94
CA ASN A 260 47.73 1.27 -7.39
C ASN A 260 47.84 -0.07 -6.64
N ALA A 261 49.03 -0.42 -6.15
CA ALA A 261 49.26 -1.61 -5.33
C ALA A 261 48.79 -1.43 -3.86
N GLY A 262 48.47 -0.20 -3.46
CA GLY A 262 47.98 0.12 -2.13
C GLY A 262 46.53 -0.29 -1.87
N PRO A 263 46.04 -0.07 -0.64
CA PRO A 263 44.63 -0.28 -0.32
C PRO A 263 43.72 0.52 -1.24
N ALA A 264 42.74 -0.15 -1.84
CA ALA A 264 41.83 0.49 -2.79
C ALA A 264 40.86 1.48 -2.12
N THR A 265 40.60 1.35 -0.81
CA THR A 265 39.64 2.18 -0.08
C THR A 265 40.05 2.47 1.37
N PRO A 266 39.61 3.60 1.97
CA PRO A 266 39.89 3.94 3.36
C PRO A 266 39.31 2.92 4.35
N ARG A 267 40.05 2.68 5.44
CA ARG A 267 39.59 1.82 6.55
C ARG A 267 38.39 2.41 7.28
N ASN A 268 37.58 1.53 7.86
CA ASN A 268 36.45 1.88 8.71
C ASN A 268 36.84 2.84 9.85
N GLY A 269 36.02 3.85 10.07
CA GLY A 269 36.21 4.85 11.13
C GLY A 269 37.28 5.91 10.83
N SER A 270 37.98 5.82 9.69
CA SER A 270 38.80 6.94 9.22
C SER A 270 37.90 8.10 8.79
N SER A 271 38.42 9.32 8.79
CA SER A 271 37.66 10.52 8.46
C SER A 271 38.42 11.46 7.54
N ALA A 272 37.68 12.19 6.72
CA ALA A 272 38.20 13.24 5.86
C ALA A 272 37.32 14.48 5.91
N VAL A 273 37.90 15.64 5.61
CA VAL A 273 37.18 16.89 5.44
C VAL A 273 37.47 17.47 4.06
N ASP A 274 36.42 17.81 3.33
CA ASP A 274 36.56 18.45 2.02
C ASP A 274 36.76 19.97 2.14
N GLN A 275 37.01 20.64 1.01
CA GLN A 275 37.18 22.10 0.96
C GLN A 275 35.92 22.89 1.34
N ARG A 276 34.76 22.23 1.35
CA ARG A 276 33.47 22.82 1.74
C ARG A 276 33.29 22.78 3.27
N GLY A 277 34.21 22.12 3.99
CA GLY A 277 34.13 21.90 5.43
C GLY A 277 33.25 20.71 5.81
N ASN A 278 32.77 19.92 4.85
CA ASN A 278 31.99 18.73 5.13
C ASN A 278 32.90 17.61 5.64
N VAL A 279 32.56 17.03 6.78
CA VAL A 279 33.30 15.92 7.37
C VAL A 279 32.64 14.60 6.96
N TYR A 280 33.45 13.66 6.51
CA TYR A 280 33.02 12.31 6.12
C TYR A 280 33.70 11.28 7.00
N LEU A 281 32.95 10.26 7.40
CA LEU A 281 33.45 9.06 8.04
C LEU A 281 33.36 7.89 7.06
N PHE A 282 34.40 7.07 6.97
CA PHE A 282 34.41 5.95 6.03
C PHE A 282 33.88 4.68 6.67
N VAL A 283 32.94 4.02 5.98
CA VAL A 283 32.41 2.70 6.34
C VAL A 283 32.44 1.83 5.09
N GLY A 284 33.12 0.69 5.17
CA GLY A 284 33.33 -0.21 4.03
C GLY A 284 33.94 0.51 2.82
N GLY A 285 34.81 1.49 3.07
CA GLY A 285 35.44 2.30 2.03
C GLY A 285 34.57 3.44 1.44
N ALA A 286 33.31 3.59 1.86
CA ALA A 286 32.43 4.64 1.37
C ALA A 286 32.39 5.86 2.30
N PRO A 287 32.48 7.09 1.77
CA PRO A 287 32.39 8.31 2.57
C PRO A 287 30.94 8.58 2.96
N LEU A 288 30.68 8.62 4.27
CA LEU A 288 29.38 8.99 4.84
C LEU A 288 29.48 10.38 5.45
N TRP A 289 28.67 11.32 4.95
CA TRP A 289 28.68 12.69 5.47
C TRP A 289 28.17 12.72 6.91
N GLN A 290 28.91 13.39 7.78
CA GLN A 290 28.58 13.54 9.20
C GLN A 290 28.08 14.95 9.47
N HIS A 291 26.80 15.07 9.85
CA HIS A 291 26.22 16.35 10.26
C HIS A 291 26.73 16.84 11.62
N SER A 292 27.25 15.91 12.42
CA SER A 292 27.83 16.21 13.72
C SER A 292 28.97 15.25 14.01
N CYS A 293 30.02 15.79 14.62
CA CYS A 293 31.16 15.06 15.17
C CYS A 293 31.17 15.15 16.70
N ALA A 294 30.02 15.48 17.30
CA ALA A 294 29.83 15.43 18.73
C ALA A 294 29.66 13.99 19.20
N ALA A 295 30.15 13.72 20.42
CA ALA A 295 30.03 12.41 21.04
C ALA A 295 28.58 11.88 20.97
N PRO A 296 28.38 10.60 20.61
CA PRO A 296 29.38 9.54 20.52
C PRO A 296 30.06 9.41 19.15
N VAL A 297 29.68 10.21 18.16
CA VAL A 297 30.32 10.21 16.83
C VAL A 297 31.62 10.97 16.95
N THR A 298 32.76 10.28 17.04
CA THR A 298 34.07 10.92 17.09
C THR A 298 34.71 10.92 15.70
N CYS A 299 34.74 12.07 15.04
CA CYS A 299 35.40 12.21 13.73
C CYS A 299 36.93 12.32 13.81
N GLY A 300 37.54 12.24 15.00
CA GLY A 300 38.99 12.34 15.19
C GLY A 300 39.56 13.65 14.63
N SER A 301 40.68 13.55 13.89
CA SER A 301 41.28 14.66 13.14
C SER A 301 41.14 14.38 11.64
N PRO A 302 40.05 14.85 10.99
CA PRO A 302 39.79 14.53 9.60
C PRO A 302 40.91 14.98 8.66
N VAL A 303 41.30 14.11 7.73
CA VAL A 303 42.29 14.45 6.71
C VAL A 303 41.68 15.43 5.70
N LYS A 304 42.31 16.60 5.53
CA LYS A 304 41.92 17.57 4.49
C LYS A 304 42.17 17.00 3.09
N ILE A 305 41.12 16.91 2.27
CA ILE A 305 41.19 16.46 0.88
C ILE A 305 40.43 17.41 -0.07
N SER A 306 40.64 17.27 -1.38
CA SER A 306 39.88 18.05 -2.37
C SER A 306 38.42 17.61 -2.46
N ASN A 307 37.50 18.54 -2.75
CA ASN A 307 36.09 18.23 -2.97
C ASN A 307 35.88 17.20 -4.11
N TRP A 308 36.68 17.33 -5.17
CA TRP A 308 36.67 16.42 -6.30
C TRP A 308 36.95 14.98 -5.89
N SER A 309 37.85 14.75 -4.91
CA SER A 309 38.17 13.40 -4.43
C SER A 309 36.93 12.66 -3.89
N ILE A 310 36.08 13.39 -3.16
CA ILE A 310 34.81 12.87 -2.64
C ILE A 310 33.82 12.68 -3.80
N ASP A 311 33.61 13.70 -4.63
CA ASP A 311 32.59 13.67 -5.68
C ASP A 311 32.89 12.60 -6.75
N ALA A 312 34.17 12.42 -7.11
CA ALA A 312 34.62 11.43 -8.08
C ALA A 312 34.84 10.03 -7.49
N ARG A 313 34.79 9.90 -6.15
CA ARG A 313 35.01 8.64 -5.42
C ARG A 313 36.36 7.97 -5.76
N ASP A 314 37.41 8.75 -5.93
CA ASP A 314 38.75 8.23 -6.22
C ASP A 314 39.30 7.42 -5.04
N HIS A 315 39.60 6.15 -5.26
CA HIS A 315 39.93 5.18 -4.20
C HIS A 315 38.89 5.15 -3.07
N MET A 316 37.60 5.25 -3.41
CA MET A 316 36.48 5.16 -2.48
C MET A 316 35.36 4.32 -3.07
N ASN A 317 34.60 3.65 -2.22
CA ASN A 317 33.39 2.98 -2.67
C ASN A 317 32.22 3.98 -2.76
N ALA A 318 31.36 3.81 -3.76
CA ALA A 318 30.13 4.59 -3.87
C ALA A 318 29.11 4.25 -2.77
N ARG A 319 29.15 3.01 -2.26
CA ARG A 319 28.33 2.51 -1.15
C ARG A 319 29.19 1.67 -0.22
N PRO A 320 28.87 1.57 1.08
CA PRO A 320 29.63 0.72 1.98
C PRO A 320 29.70 -0.71 1.46
N ALA A 321 30.90 -1.30 1.46
CA ALA A 321 31.07 -2.73 1.26
C ALA A 321 30.28 -3.51 2.33
N ASP A 322 29.91 -4.75 2.04
CA ASP A 322 29.15 -5.58 2.98
C ASP A 322 29.96 -5.96 4.23
N GLY A 323 29.26 -6.31 5.31
CA GLY A 323 29.85 -6.89 6.51
C GLY A 323 30.42 -5.88 7.51
N ASN A 324 30.22 -4.58 7.28
CA ASN A 324 30.68 -3.52 8.17
C ASN A 324 29.60 -3.18 9.20
N LEU A 325 30.00 -3.05 10.46
CA LEU A 325 29.08 -2.76 11.55
C LEU A 325 28.99 -1.26 11.80
N VAL A 326 27.77 -0.75 11.92
CA VAL A 326 27.49 0.65 12.21
C VAL A 326 26.48 0.79 13.32
N GLN A 327 26.56 1.91 14.04
CA GLN A 327 25.57 2.33 15.01
C GLN A 327 25.49 3.86 15.00
N ALA A 328 24.32 4.40 15.31
CA ALA A 328 24.15 5.84 15.45
C ALA A 328 23.46 6.19 16.76
N LYS A 329 23.59 7.45 17.18
CA LYS A 329 22.88 7.98 18.34
C LYS A 329 21.90 9.06 17.90
N ALA A 330 20.65 8.95 18.36
CA ALA A 330 19.61 9.95 18.21
C ALA A 330 19.34 10.56 19.60
N GLY A 331 20.01 11.68 19.91
CA GLY A 331 19.95 12.30 21.23
C GLY A 331 20.59 11.42 22.32
N ASN A 332 19.77 10.90 23.24
CA ASN A 332 20.21 9.99 24.31
C ASN A 332 19.95 8.50 24.00
N LEU A 333 19.34 8.18 22.86
CA LEU A 333 19.03 6.81 22.48
C LEU A 333 20.02 6.31 21.43
N ASP A 334 20.59 5.13 21.69
CA ASP A 334 21.36 4.41 20.69
C ASP A 334 20.39 3.74 19.72
N LEU A 335 20.58 3.99 18.42
CA LEU A 335 19.93 3.18 17.39
C LEU A 335 20.49 1.75 17.43
N PRO A 336 19.75 0.77 16.92
CA PRO A 336 20.23 -0.60 16.84
C PRO A 336 21.55 -0.68 16.06
N VAL A 337 22.42 -1.60 16.48
CA VAL A 337 23.60 -1.96 15.67
C VAL A 337 23.09 -2.58 14.36
N ALA A 338 23.71 -2.23 13.25
CA ALA A 338 23.40 -2.76 11.94
C ALA A 338 24.65 -3.21 11.20
N MET A 339 24.48 -4.13 10.25
CA MET A 339 25.50 -4.52 9.30
C MET A 339 25.15 -3.97 7.91
N THR A 340 26.16 -3.56 7.15
CA THR A 340 26.01 -3.20 5.75
C THR A 340 25.80 -4.44 4.88
N VAL A 341 24.75 -4.46 4.07
CA VAL A 341 24.40 -5.53 3.13
C VAL A 341 23.82 -4.90 1.86
N GLY A 342 24.44 -5.14 0.70
CA GLY A 342 24.04 -4.52 -0.57
C GLY A 342 24.11 -3.00 -0.55
N GLY A 343 24.97 -2.42 0.30
CA GLY A 343 25.09 -0.98 0.53
C GLY A 343 24.00 -0.35 1.43
N ALA A 344 23.09 -1.15 2.00
CA ALA A 344 22.06 -0.71 2.96
C ALA A 344 22.27 -1.37 4.34
N LEU A 345 21.42 -1.06 5.30
CA LEU A 345 21.52 -1.56 6.67
C LEU A 345 20.57 -2.73 6.97
N VAL A 346 21.08 -3.74 7.66
CA VAL A 346 20.31 -4.82 8.29
C VAL A 346 20.55 -4.77 9.79
N THR A 347 19.48 -4.55 10.57
CA THR A 347 19.57 -4.32 12.01
C THR A 347 19.57 -5.61 12.83
N PHE A 348 20.30 -5.58 13.95
CA PHE A 348 20.30 -6.64 14.95
C PHE A 348 19.39 -6.26 16.12
N ALA A 349 18.54 -7.19 16.56
CA ALA A 349 17.66 -6.98 17.70
C ALA A 349 18.39 -7.21 19.04
N ASN A 350 19.45 -8.03 19.03
CA ASN A 350 20.22 -8.36 20.22
C ASN A 350 21.63 -8.88 19.83
N PRO A 351 22.56 -9.00 20.81
CA PRO A 351 23.91 -9.52 20.56
C PRO A 351 23.98 -10.97 20.06
N GLN A 352 22.97 -11.80 20.33
CA GLN A 352 22.95 -13.20 19.86
C GLN A 352 22.88 -13.24 18.32
N GLU A 353 22.08 -12.36 17.71
CA GLU A 353 22.00 -12.30 16.25
C GLU A 353 23.33 -11.91 15.58
N LEU A 354 24.16 -11.11 16.25
CA LEU A 354 25.53 -10.80 15.77
C LEU A 354 26.43 -12.04 15.82
N ALA A 355 26.31 -12.86 16.86
CA ALA A 355 27.05 -14.11 16.98
C ALA A 355 26.59 -15.11 15.91
N ASP A 356 25.28 -15.20 15.69
CA ASP A 356 24.66 -16.13 14.73
C ASP A 356 25.07 -15.84 13.28
N VAL A 357 25.21 -14.56 12.90
CA VAL A 357 25.72 -14.18 11.57
C VAL A 357 27.25 -14.17 11.49
N GLY A 358 27.94 -14.61 12.54
CA GLY A 358 29.39 -14.82 12.55
C GLY A 358 30.24 -13.56 12.77
N GLN A 359 29.72 -12.50 13.42
CA GLN A 359 30.52 -11.29 13.69
C GLN A 359 31.54 -11.45 14.83
N GLY A 360 31.50 -12.57 15.56
CA GLY A 360 32.42 -12.88 16.65
C GLY A 360 32.12 -12.11 17.95
N GLY A 361 32.80 -12.47 19.04
CA GLY A 361 32.56 -11.85 20.37
C GLY A 361 33.15 -10.45 20.56
N ASN A 362 33.99 -9.97 19.64
CA ASN A 362 34.63 -8.66 19.68
C ASN A 362 33.95 -7.64 18.75
N TRP A 363 32.72 -7.91 18.31
CA TRP A 363 32.00 -7.08 17.34
C TRP A 363 31.88 -5.61 17.78
N GLN A 364 31.79 -5.34 19.09
CA GLN A 364 31.68 -3.98 19.65
C GLN A 364 32.86 -3.09 19.25
N GLN A 365 34.06 -3.67 19.13
CA GLN A 365 35.28 -2.93 18.75
C GLN A 365 35.32 -2.59 17.26
N ARG A 366 34.44 -3.20 16.46
CA ARG A 366 34.35 -3.02 15.01
C ARG A 366 33.20 -2.11 14.59
N VAL A 367 32.34 -1.71 15.54
CA VAL A 367 31.20 -0.82 15.28
C VAL A 367 31.73 0.58 14.98
N VAL A 368 31.35 1.12 13.82
CA VAL A 368 31.60 2.51 13.48
C VAL A 368 30.40 3.37 13.92
N ALA A 369 30.65 4.31 14.81
CA ALA A 369 29.65 5.29 15.23
C ALA A 369 29.45 6.37 14.14
N ILE A 370 28.24 6.49 13.61
CA ILE A 370 27.85 7.47 12.59
C ILE A 370 26.71 8.36 13.08
N SER A 371 26.47 9.48 12.41
CA SER A 371 25.32 10.34 12.70
C SER A 371 24.01 9.63 12.36
N ALA A 372 22.93 9.94 13.10
CA ALA A 372 21.60 9.36 12.85
C ALA A 372 21.11 9.65 11.42
N ASN A 373 21.39 10.84 10.89
CA ASN A 373 21.08 11.19 9.51
C ASN A 373 21.78 10.26 8.53
N SER A 374 23.10 10.06 8.65
CA SER A 374 23.85 9.13 7.79
C SER A 374 23.30 7.70 7.89
N TYR A 375 22.92 7.27 9.11
CA TYR A 375 22.34 5.96 9.35
C TYR A 375 21.01 5.79 8.60
N HIS A 376 20.14 6.80 8.63
CA HIS A 376 18.87 6.78 7.88
C HIS A 376 19.05 6.93 6.37
N GLU A 377 20.03 7.74 5.92
CA GLU A 377 20.35 7.93 4.51
C GLU A 377 20.87 6.68 3.81
N LEU A 378 21.59 5.80 4.53
CA LEU A 378 21.97 4.48 4.01
C LEU A 378 20.75 3.59 3.69
N GLY A 379 19.63 3.82 4.38
CA GLY A 379 18.41 3.05 4.21
C GLY A 379 18.51 1.59 4.64
N PHE A 380 17.42 0.85 4.48
CA PHE A 380 17.25 -0.53 4.97
C PHE A 380 16.89 -1.53 3.87
N LYS A 381 17.03 -1.12 2.60
CA LYS A 381 16.72 -1.94 1.43
C LYS A 381 18.01 -2.20 0.66
N PRO A 382 18.59 -3.42 0.78
CA PRO A 382 19.77 -3.79 0.01
C PRO A 382 19.51 -3.66 -1.49
N ALA A 383 20.58 -3.44 -2.26
CA ALA A 383 20.49 -3.38 -3.70
C ALA A 383 19.97 -4.70 -4.31
N ASP A 384 19.31 -4.60 -5.47
CA ASP A 384 18.96 -5.77 -6.27
C ASP A 384 20.20 -6.60 -6.60
N GLY A 385 20.03 -7.92 -6.66
CA GLY A 385 21.12 -8.87 -6.91
C GLY A 385 21.91 -9.26 -5.66
N THR A 386 21.68 -8.61 -4.51
CA THR A 386 22.33 -8.97 -3.24
C THR A 386 21.89 -10.37 -2.83
N LEU A 387 22.86 -11.25 -2.52
CA LEU A 387 22.61 -12.62 -2.07
C LEU A 387 22.65 -12.70 -0.54
N VAL A 388 21.61 -13.25 0.05
CA VAL A 388 21.47 -13.33 1.51
C VAL A 388 21.02 -14.72 1.96
N GLN A 389 21.33 -15.03 3.22
CA GLN A 389 20.83 -16.21 3.91
C GLN A 389 20.60 -15.89 5.39
N GLY A 390 19.45 -16.30 5.93
CA GLY A 390 19.15 -16.24 7.35
C GLY A 390 20.05 -17.17 8.18
N ALA A 391 20.65 -16.65 9.25
CA ALA A 391 21.44 -17.38 10.23
C ALA A 391 20.89 -17.18 11.66
N GLY A 392 21.10 -18.17 12.55
CA GLY A 392 20.63 -18.14 13.94
C GLY A 392 19.32 -18.88 14.23
N GLY A 393 18.94 -19.86 13.40
CA GLY A 393 17.71 -20.63 13.54
C GLY A 393 17.64 -21.79 12.54
N ALA A 394 16.42 -22.23 12.18
CA ALA A 394 16.24 -23.18 11.09
C ALA A 394 16.85 -22.61 9.78
N ALA A 395 17.62 -23.42 9.07
CA ALA A 395 18.32 -22.99 7.87
C ALA A 395 17.33 -22.43 6.84
N THR A 396 17.48 -21.15 6.49
CA THR A 396 16.73 -20.57 5.37
C THR A 396 17.45 -20.89 4.07
N PRO A 397 16.74 -20.97 2.93
CA PRO A 397 17.39 -21.01 1.62
C PRO A 397 18.21 -19.74 1.36
N VAL A 398 19.22 -19.86 0.50
CA VAL A 398 19.88 -18.68 -0.09
C VAL A 398 18.83 -17.94 -0.93
N ALA A 399 18.87 -16.61 -0.92
CA ALA A 399 17.92 -15.80 -1.66
C ALA A 399 18.59 -14.57 -2.29
N MET A 400 17.96 -14.01 -3.30
CA MET A 400 18.37 -12.77 -3.94
C MET A 400 17.35 -11.66 -3.68
N LEU A 401 17.84 -10.44 -3.49
CA LEU A 401 17.00 -9.26 -3.42
C LEU A 401 16.60 -8.79 -4.81
N VAL A 402 15.31 -8.61 -5.05
CA VAL A 402 14.73 -8.13 -6.32
C VAL A 402 13.57 -7.19 -6.03
N GLY A 403 13.68 -5.92 -6.40
CA GLY A 403 12.65 -4.91 -6.11
C GLY A 403 12.40 -4.76 -4.61
N GLY A 404 13.42 -4.98 -3.78
CA GLY A 404 13.31 -4.99 -2.31
C GLY A 404 12.65 -6.23 -1.70
N ALA A 405 12.31 -7.24 -2.50
CA ALA A 405 11.78 -8.53 -2.03
C ALA A 405 12.85 -9.62 -2.03
N VAL A 406 12.66 -10.61 -1.17
CA VAL A 406 13.53 -11.78 -1.06
C VAL A 406 12.99 -12.91 -1.90
N VAL A 407 13.73 -13.26 -2.94
CA VAL A 407 13.41 -14.37 -3.85
C VAL A 407 14.31 -15.56 -3.52
N PRO A 408 13.81 -16.60 -2.81
CA PRO A 408 14.61 -17.75 -2.39
C PRO A 408 14.95 -18.67 -3.56
N PHE A 409 16.12 -19.31 -3.51
CA PHE A 409 16.56 -20.37 -4.42
C PHE A 409 16.33 -21.76 -3.81
N GLU A 410 15.93 -22.74 -4.63
CA GLU A 410 15.79 -24.14 -4.20
C GLU A 410 17.04 -24.97 -4.47
N SER A 411 17.90 -24.52 -5.39
CA SER A 411 19.15 -25.21 -5.69
C SER A 411 20.26 -24.23 -6.12
N PRO A 412 21.54 -24.64 -6.00
CA PRO A 412 22.67 -23.92 -6.58
C PRO A 412 22.53 -23.61 -8.08
N GLN A 413 21.89 -24.51 -8.83
CA GLN A 413 21.71 -24.34 -10.27
C GLN A 413 20.85 -23.12 -10.59
N GLU A 414 19.82 -22.84 -9.78
CA GLU A 414 18.97 -21.67 -10.00
C GLU A 414 19.72 -20.36 -9.77
N VAL A 415 20.67 -20.35 -8.84
CA VAL A 415 21.53 -19.18 -8.60
C VAL A 415 22.38 -18.90 -9.85
N ILE A 416 22.91 -19.96 -10.47
CA ILE A 416 23.68 -19.88 -11.71
C ILE A 416 22.78 -19.44 -12.87
N ASP A 417 21.59 -20.02 -13.01
CA ASP A 417 20.65 -19.76 -14.10
C ASP A 417 20.18 -18.29 -14.12
N VAL A 418 20.02 -17.65 -12.95
CA VAL A 418 19.71 -16.21 -12.87
C VAL A 418 20.91 -15.30 -13.10
N GLY A 419 22.07 -15.86 -13.48
CA GLY A 419 23.26 -15.11 -13.88
C GLY A 419 24.21 -14.71 -12.76
N GLN A 420 24.15 -15.35 -11.58
CA GLN A 420 25.07 -15.06 -10.47
C GLN A 420 26.43 -15.78 -10.61
N GLY A 421 26.71 -16.45 -11.73
CA GLY A 421 28.01 -17.11 -11.94
C GLY A 421 28.27 -18.27 -10.96
N ALA A 422 29.43 -18.92 -11.08
CA ALA A 422 29.77 -20.11 -10.30
C ALA A 422 30.32 -19.78 -8.90
N ASP A 423 30.80 -18.55 -8.68
CA ASP A 423 31.41 -18.05 -7.45
C ASP A 423 30.39 -17.44 -6.46
N TRP A 424 29.09 -17.56 -6.77
CA TRP A 424 27.98 -16.97 -6.02
C TRP A 424 28.03 -17.22 -4.52
N ALA A 425 28.51 -18.40 -4.08
CA ALA A 425 28.56 -18.78 -2.68
C ALA A 425 29.41 -17.81 -1.83
N SER A 426 30.49 -17.26 -2.39
CA SER A 426 31.34 -16.27 -1.72
C SER A 426 30.68 -14.89 -1.53
N ARG A 427 29.61 -14.64 -2.30
CA ARG A 427 28.85 -13.38 -2.31
C ARG A 427 27.61 -13.42 -1.41
N VAL A 428 27.27 -14.59 -0.86
CA VAL A 428 26.17 -14.72 0.11
C VAL A 428 26.53 -14.02 1.41
N ARG A 429 25.58 -13.29 2.00
CA ARG A 429 25.70 -12.65 3.31
C ARG A 429 24.74 -13.27 4.32
N ALA A 430 25.28 -13.71 5.45
CA ALA A 430 24.49 -14.12 6.58
C ALA A 430 23.79 -12.90 7.20
N ILE A 431 22.47 -13.00 7.40
CA ILE A 431 21.65 -12.00 8.06
C ILE A 431 20.79 -12.65 9.13
N PRO A 432 20.23 -11.92 10.10
CA PRO A 432 19.33 -12.52 11.08
C PRO A 432 18.10 -13.15 10.41
N VAL A 433 17.72 -14.38 10.82
CA VAL A 433 16.51 -15.07 10.28
C VAL A 433 15.25 -14.21 10.40
N ARG A 434 15.11 -13.45 11.48
CA ARG A 434 14.02 -12.49 11.66
C ARG A 434 14.00 -11.42 10.56
N ALA A 435 15.15 -10.83 10.21
CA ALA A 435 15.25 -9.86 9.12
C ALA A 435 14.91 -10.50 7.76
N PHE A 436 15.41 -11.72 7.50
CA PHE A 436 15.10 -12.47 6.29
C PHE A 436 13.59 -12.75 6.14
N ASN A 437 12.91 -13.08 7.23
CA ASN A 437 11.47 -13.40 7.23
C ASN A 437 10.57 -12.17 7.22
N ALA A 438 11.07 -11.01 7.65
CA ALA A 438 10.32 -9.76 7.66
C ALA A 438 10.20 -9.12 6.26
N TRP A 439 11.09 -9.48 5.32
CA TRP A 439 11.07 -8.94 3.97
C TRP A 439 9.98 -9.59 3.09
N SER A 440 9.38 -8.78 2.21
CA SER A 440 8.36 -9.25 1.24
C SER A 440 8.93 -10.35 0.35
N ARG A 441 8.07 -11.29 -0.05
CA ARG A 441 8.39 -12.31 -1.08
C ARG A 441 8.03 -11.86 -2.50
N VAL A 442 7.26 -10.79 -2.62
CA VAL A 442 6.82 -10.22 -3.89
C VAL A 442 7.55 -8.90 -4.12
N PRO A 443 8.26 -8.73 -5.25
CA PRO A 443 8.93 -7.48 -5.59
C PRO A 443 7.97 -6.28 -5.55
N ALA A 444 8.51 -5.09 -5.32
CA ALA A 444 7.72 -3.88 -5.34
C ALA A 444 7.08 -3.63 -6.73
N ASP A 445 6.00 -2.86 -6.74
CA ASP A 445 5.38 -2.36 -7.97
C ASP A 445 6.43 -1.73 -8.92
N MET A 446 6.17 -1.86 -10.21
CA MET A 446 7.04 -1.39 -11.30
C MET A 446 8.41 -2.10 -11.39
N THR A 447 8.61 -3.18 -10.65
CA THR A 447 9.79 -4.05 -10.86
C THR A 447 9.58 -4.88 -12.12
N LEU A 448 10.54 -4.83 -13.05
CA LEU A 448 10.58 -5.72 -14.22
C LEU A 448 11.33 -7.00 -13.87
N ILE A 449 10.69 -8.14 -14.10
CA ILE A 449 11.25 -9.45 -13.80
C ILE A 449 11.16 -10.38 -15.01
N GLN A 450 12.06 -11.36 -15.07
CA GLN A 450 12.02 -12.44 -16.04
C GLN A 450 12.38 -13.76 -15.35
N GLY A 451 11.52 -14.76 -15.47
CA GLY A 451 11.78 -16.11 -15.01
C GLY A 451 12.86 -16.77 -15.87
N THR A 452 13.86 -17.39 -15.25
CA THR A 452 14.97 -18.08 -15.90
C THR A 452 15.18 -19.45 -15.27
N GLY A 453 15.46 -20.46 -16.08
CA GLY A 453 15.74 -21.82 -15.60
C GLY A 453 15.97 -22.82 -16.73
N GLY A 454 16.99 -23.67 -16.60
CA GLY A 454 17.25 -24.77 -17.54
C GLY A 454 17.50 -24.31 -18.99
N GLY A 455 18.10 -23.13 -19.17
CA GLY A 455 18.33 -22.52 -20.50
C GLY A 455 17.09 -21.89 -21.14
N THR A 456 15.97 -21.81 -20.44
CA THR A 456 14.73 -21.17 -20.90
C THR A 456 14.45 -19.89 -20.11
N SER A 457 13.81 -18.93 -20.78
CA SER A 457 13.34 -17.69 -20.16
C SER A 457 11.85 -17.51 -20.40
N SER A 458 11.13 -17.05 -19.38
CA SER A 458 9.75 -16.58 -19.52
C SER A 458 9.70 -15.26 -20.31
N PRO A 459 8.50 -14.78 -20.70
CA PRO A 459 8.31 -13.37 -21.03
C PRO A 459 8.74 -12.48 -19.85
N VAL A 460 9.13 -11.24 -20.17
CA VAL A 460 9.30 -10.19 -19.16
C VAL A 460 7.92 -9.89 -18.54
N ALA A 461 7.87 -9.67 -17.24
CA ALA A 461 6.66 -9.21 -16.56
C ALA A 461 6.98 -7.99 -15.70
N GLN A 462 6.00 -7.09 -15.58
CA GLN A 462 6.02 -6.03 -14.58
C GLN A 462 5.21 -6.46 -13.35
N ILE A 463 5.63 -6.06 -12.15
CA ILE A 463 4.82 -6.22 -10.94
C ILE A 463 3.86 -5.04 -10.77
N VAL A 464 2.57 -5.32 -10.57
CA VAL A 464 1.52 -4.33 -10.34
C VAL A 464 0.57 -4.87 -9.27
N GLY A 465 0.45 -4.18 -8.14
CA GLY A 465 -0.39 -4.61 -7.02
C GLY A 465 -0.04 -6.01 -6.53
N GLY A 466 1.25 -6.36 -6.56
CA GLY A 466 1.75 -7.70 -6.21
C GLY A 466 1.46 -8.81 -7.22
N ALA A 467 0.83 -8.52 -8.37
CA ALA A 467 0.65 -9.48 -9.46
C ALA A 467 1.67 -9.25 -10.57
N ARG A 468 2.08 -10.33 -11.25
CA ARG A 468 2.88 -10.24 -12.47
C ARG A 468 1.97 -10.02 -13.68
N ILE A 469 2.26 -8.97 -14.44
CA ILE A 469 1.60 -8.65 -15.70
C ILE A 469 2.60 -8.89 -16.82
N ASN A 470 2.39 -9.96 -17.59
CA ASN A 470 3.30 -10.37 -18.65
C ASN A 470 3.29 -9.36 -19.80
N ILE A 471 4.48 -9.01 -20.29
CA ILE A 471 4.72 -8.15 -21.44
C ILE A 471 4.89 -9.04 -22.68
N ALA A 472 4.09 -8.80 -23.72
CA ALA A 472 4.12 -9.59 -24.94
C ALA A 472 5.11 -9.02 -25.97
N THR A 473 5.33 -7.70 -25.97
CA THR A 473 6.23 -7.03 -26.93
C THR A 473 7.06 -5.93 -26.27
N PRO A 474 8.25 -5.61 -26.78
CA PRO A 474 9.04 -4.46 -26.31
C PRO A 474 8.28 -3.12 -26.38
N GLN A 475 7.37 -2.96 -27.34
CA GLN A 475 6.57 -1.74 -27.47
C GLN A 475 5.72 -1.50 -26.21
N GLU A 476 5.19 -2.56 -25.59
CA GLU A 476 4.38 -2.44 -24.39
C GLU A 476 5.16 -1.93 -23.17
N LEU A 477 6.49 -2.10 -23.14
CA LEU A 477 7.35 -1.53 -22.10
C LEU A 477 7.57 -0.04 -22.31
N LEU A 478 7.68 0.40 -23.57
CA LEU A 478 7.72 1.83 -23.91
C LEU A 478 6.39 2.50 -23.54
N ASP A 479 5.30 1.82 -23.89
CA ASP A 479 3.94 2.23 -23.65
C ASP A 479 3.60 2.35 -22.15
N THR A 480 4.15 1.46 -21.32
CA THR A 480 4.00 1.51 -19.86
C THR A 480 4.98 2.46 -19.17
N GLY A 481 5.82 3.17 -19.92
CA GLY A 481 6.64 4.28 -19.44
C GLY A 481 8.08 3.94 -19.02
N TYR A 482 8.58 2.72 -19.29
CA TYR A 482 9.96 2.34 -18.93
C TYR A 482 11.04 2.95 -19.87
N GLY A 483 10.63 3.47 -21.03
CA GLY A 483 11.53 4.07 -22.01
C GLY A 483 12.50 3.06 -22.66
N PRO A 484 13.36 3.51 -23.59
CA PRO A 484 14.20 2.61 -24.41
C PRO A 484 15.28 1.86 -23.60
N GLY A 485 15.60 2.29 -22.38
CA GLY A 485 16.57 1.64 -21.50
C GLY A 485 16.03 0.48 -20.66
N TRP A 486 14.75 0.08 -20.87
CA TRP A 486 14.04 -0.90 -20.04
C TRP A 486 14.78 -2.23 -19.85
N ALA A 487 15.56 -2.68 -20.84
CA ALA A 487 16.27 -3.96 -20.78
C ALA A 487 17.24 -4.04 -19.60
N SER A 488 17.86 -2.91 -19.22
CA SER A 488 18.76 -2.81 -18.06
C SER A 488 18.03 -2.85 -16.70
N LEU A 489 16.72 -2.66 -16.71
CA LEU A 489 15.86 -2.67 -15.52
C LEU A 489 15.31 -4.07 -15.23
N VAL A 490 15.36 -4.99 -16.19
CA VAL A 490 14.88 -6.37 -16.01
C VAL A 490 15.77 -7.10 -15.00
N ARG A 491 15.14 -7.84 -14.08
CA ARG A 491 15.81 -8.70 -13.10
C ARG A 491 15.47 -10.15 -13.37
N ALA A 492 16.49 -10.98 -13.58
CA ALA A 492 16.30 -12.41 -13.66
C ALA A 492 15.88 -12.96 -12.30
N VAL A 493 14.85 -13.79 -12.27
CA VAL A 493 14.41 -14.55 -11.09
C VAL A 493 14.28 -16.02 -11.48
N PRO A 494 14.32 -16.96 -10.54
CA PRO A 494 14.09 -18.36 -10.87
C PRO A 494 12.71 -18.56 -11.50
N LEU A 495 12.61 -19.38 -12.55
CA LEU A 495 11.36 -19.61 -13.29
C LEU A 495 10.22 -20.12 -12.38
N ARG A 496 10.54 -20.94 -11.38
CA ARG A 496 9.60 -21.38 -10.35
C ARG A 496 9.03 -20.19 -9.57
N ALA A 497 9.89 -19.27 -9.11
CA ALA A 497 9.46 -18.12 -8.33
C ALA A 497 8.61 -17.19 -9.20
N PHE A 498 8.99 -17.02 -10.47
CA PHE A 498 8.17 -16.33 -11.47
C PHE A 498 6.77 -16.93 -11.58
N ASN A 499 6.67 -18.26 -11.71
CA ASN A 499 5.38 -18.95 -11.87
C ASN A 499 4.53 -18.95 -10.59
N ALA A 500 5.15 -18.93 -9.42
CA ALA A 500 4.47 -18.88 -8.12
C ALA A 500 3.82 -17.51 -7.83
N MET A 501 4.29 -16.43 -8.47
CA MET A 501 3.66 -15.12 -8.34
C MET A 501 2.30 -15.08 -9.05
N ARG A 502 1.31 -14.49 -8.37
CA ARG A 502 -0.06 -14.32 -8.90
C ARG A 502 -0.01 -13.64 -10.26
N ALA A 503 -0.62 -14.25 -11.26
CA ALA A 503 -0.67 -13.72 -12.61
C ALA A 503 -1.89 -12.83 -12.85
N ASP A 504 -1.73 -11.86 -13.74
CA ASP A 504 -2.76 -11.15 -14.51
C ASP A 504 -3.69 -10.19 -13.75
N VAL A 505 -4.04 -10.47 -12.49
CA VAL A 505 -4.97 -9.66 -11.71
C VAL A 505 -4.27 -9.10 -10.47
N PRO A 506 -4.05 -7.78 -10.39
CA PRO A 506 -3.51 -7.12 -9.21
C PRO A 506 -4.35 -7.33 -7.94
N ALA A 507 -3.81 -6.96 -6.79
CA ALA A 507 -4.57 -6.91 -5.54
C ALA A 507 -5.69 -5.87 -5.59
N ASP A 508 -6.75 -6.12 -4.83
CA ASP A 508 -7.85 -5.15 -4.66
C ASP A 508 -7.32 -3.81 -4.13
N GLY A 509 -7.92 -2.71 -4.60
CA GLY A 509 -7.48 -1.36 -4.32
C GLY A 509 -6.40 -0.84 -5.28
N THR A 510 -5.80 -1.68 -6.13
CA THR A 510 -4.78 -1.22 -7.10
C THR A 510 -5.42 -0.39 -8.21
N LEU A 511 -4.91 0.83 -8.45
CA LEU A 511 -5.28 1.65 -9.61
C LEU A 511 -4.43 1.29 -10.82
N VAL A 512 -5.08 0.95 -11.92
CA VAL A 512 -4.45 0.56 -13.18
C VAL A 512 -4.99 1.37 -14.35
N GLN A 513 -4.16 1.52 -15.39
CA GLN A 513 -4.58 2.18 -16.63
C GLN A 513 -3.87 1.53 -17.83
N GLY A 514 -4.63 1.14 -18.84
CA GLY A 514 -4.12 0.81 -20.16
C GLY A 514 -3.88 2.08 -21.00
N ILE A 515 -2.97 2.02 -21.97
CA ILE A 515 -2.81 3.14 -22.91
C ILE A 515 -4.14 3.48 -23.57
N GLY A 516 -4.51 4.76 -23.52
CA GLY A 516 -5.72 5.27 -24.15
C GLY A 516 -7.01 4.79 -23.50
N THR A 517 -6.94 4.09 -22.36
CA THR A 517 -8.12 3.63 -21.62
C THR A 517 -8.40 4.53 -20.42
N PRO A 518 -9.62 4.49 -19.88
CA PRO A 518 -9.90 5.06 -18.57
C PRO A 518 -9.06 4.39 -17.48
N VAL A 519 -8.92 5.09 -16.35
CA VAL A 519 -8.34 4.54 -15.12
C VAL A 519 -9.35 3.56 -14.54
N ALA A 520 -8.87 2.48 -13.92
CA ALA A 520 -9.68 1.50 -13.23
C ALA A 520 -9.09 1.13 -11.88
N ALA A 521 -9.93 0.72 -10.94
CA ALA A 521 -9.54 0.04 -9.71
C ALA A 521 -9.76 -1.46 -9.85
N ILE A 522 -8.92 -2.27 -9.21
CA ILE A 522 -9.25 -3.68 -8.98
C ILE A 522 -10.11 -3.79 -7.73
N VAL A 523 -11.29 -4.39 -7.87
CA VAL A 523 -12.30 -4.54 -6.81
C VAL A 523 -12.88 -5.95 -6.89
N GLY A 524 -12.69 -6.76 -5.84
CA GLY A 524 -13.13 -8.15 -5.83
C GLY A 524 -12.47 -9.01 -6.90
N GLY A 525 -11.21 -8.70 -7.26
CA GLY A 525 -10.52 -9.30 -8.40
C GLY A 525 -11.03 -8.89 -9.79
N GLY A 526 -12.02 -7.98 -9.88
CA GLY A 526 -12.52 -7.44 -11.13
C GLY A 526 -12.06 -6.00 -11.39
N ARG A 527 -11.90 -5.64 -12.66
CA ARG A 527 -11.58 -4.28 -13.11
C ARG A 527 -12.85 -3.41 -13.07
N THR A 528 -12.82 -2.35 -12.26
CA THR A 528 -13.87 -1.33 -12.17
C THR A 528 -13.37 -0.04 -12.79
N ASP A 529 -13.87 0.30 -13.98
CA ASP A 529 -13.48 1.51 -14.70
C ASP A 529 -14.02 2.77 -14.01
N PHE A 530 -13.32 3.90 -14.15
CA PHE A 530 -13.78 5.24 -13.77
C PHE A 530 -14.06 6.07 -15.02
N GLY A 531 -15.24 6.67 -15.11
CA GLY A 531 -15.64 7.55 -16.21
C GLY A 531 -15.09 8.96 -16.07
N THR A 532 -14.79 9.42 -14.86
CA THR A 532 -14.21 10.74 -14.62
C THR A 532 -13.16 10.73 -13.49
N PRO A 533 -12.24 11.71 -13.45
CA PRO A 533 -11.34 11.93 -12.32
C PRO A 533 -12.05 12.08 -10.96
N ALA A 534 -13.24 12.70 -10.94
CA ALA A 534 -14.00 12.93 -9.71
C ALA A 534 -14.43 11.60 -9.07
N GLU A 535 -14.83 10.62 -9.88
CA GLU A 535 -15.21 9.31 -9.35
C GLU A 535 -14.05 8.56 -8.68
N VAL A 536 -12.81 8.80 -9.12
CA VAL A 536 -11.61 8.22 -8.47
C VAL A 536 -11.43 8.81 -7.08
N GLU A 537 -11.64 10.13 -6.95
CA GLU A 537 -11.54 10.84 -5.68
C GLU A 537 -12.68 10.46 -4.72
N GLU A 538 -13.92 10.36 -5.22
CA GLU A 538 -15.10 9.91 -4.46
C GLU A 538 -14.98 8.45 -3.99
N ALA A 539 -14.30 7.60 -4.76
CA ALA A 539 -13.95 6.24 -4.36
C ALA A 539 -12.86 6.21 -3.26
N GLY A 540 -12.35 7.36 -2.81
CA GLY A 540 -11.47 7.47 -1.65
C GLY A 540 -9.98 7.36 -1.94
N TYR A 541 -9.57 7.44 -3.21
CA TYR A 541 -8.14 7.43 -3.59
C TYR A 541 -7.44 8.79 -3.39
N GLY A 542 -8.19 9.82 -3.00
CA GLY A 542 -7.70 11.16 -2.69
C GLY A 542 -7.22 11.95 -3.91
N ALA A 543 -6.99 13.26 -3.76
CA ALA A 543 -6.63 14.15 -4.87
C ALA A 543 -5.29 13.79 -5.57
N SER A 544 -4.43 13.02 -4.90
CA SER A 544 -3.13 12.58 -5.43
C SER A 544 -3.19 11.21 -6.12
N TRP A 545 -4.39 10.69 -6.43
CA TRP A 545 -4.59 9.35 -7.00
C TRP A 545 -3.76 9.09 -8.27
N ARG A 546 -3.44 10.13 -9.05
CA ARG A 546 -2.62 10.01 -10.28
C ARG A 546 -1.24 9.39 -10.02
N ALA A 547 -0.65 9.62 -8.85
CA ALA A 547 0.63 9.01 -8.45
C ALA A 547 0.49 7.52 -8.07
N LEU A 548 -0.74 7.07 -7.80
CA LEU A 548 -1.07 5.68 -7.44
C LEU A 548 -1.39 4.82 -8.66
N VAL A 549 -1.69 5.42 -9.82
CA VAL A 549 -1.98 4.69 -11.05
C VAL A 549 -0.74 3.94 -11.53
N ARG A 550 -0.94 2.69 -11.95
CA ARG A 550 0.06 1.85 -12.60
C ARG A 550 -0.31 1.63 -14.05
N ALA A 551 0.57 2.03 -14.97
CA ALA A 551 0.37 1.74 -16.37
C ALA A 551 0.51 0.24 -16.62
N VAL A 552 -0.42 -0.34 -17.36
CA VAL A 552 -0.39 -1.75 -17.79
C VAL A 552 -0.55 -1.84 -19.31
N PRO A 553 -0.06 -2.91 -19.95
CA PRO A 553 -0.30 -3.09 -21.38
C PRO A 553 -1.79 -3.11 -21.70
N ALA A 554 -2.22 -2.47 -22.79
CA ALA A 554 -3.63 -2.36 -23.16
C ALA A 554 -4.32 -3.73 -23.31
N ARG A 555 -3.62 -4.73 -23.86
CA ARG A 555 -4.10 -6.13 -23.92
C ARG A 555 -4.38 -6.69 -22.52
N ALA A 556 -3.46 -6.48 -21.57
CA ALA A 556 -3.58 -7.02 -20.23
C ALA A 556 -4.75 -6.34 -19.51
N PHE A 557 -4.86 -5.01 -19.66
CA PHE A 557 -6.01 -4.25 -19.18
C PHE A 557 -7.34 -4.79 -19.74
N ALA A 558 -7.42 -5.05 -21.04
CA ALA A 558 -8.61 -5.56 -21.70
C ALA A 558 -8.97 -7.01 -21.30
N ALA A 559 -7.98 -7.82 -20.95
CA ALA A 559 -8.18 -9.20 -20.51
C ALA A 559 -8.68 -9.33 -19.06
N MET A 560 -8.53 -8.29 -18.23
CA MET A 560 -9.04 -8.30 -16.86
C MET A 560 -10.58 -8.34 -16.86
N SER A 561 -11.14 -9.31 -16.14
CA SER A 561 -12.59 -9.43 -15.94
C SER A 561 -13.17 -8.16 -15.34
N GLN A 562 -14.31 -7.68 -15.84
CA GLN A 562 -15.08 -6.59 -15.21
C GLN A 562 -16.03 -7.09 -14.12
N ARG A 563 -16.16 -8.41 -13.93
CA ARG A 563 -17.02 -9.00 -12.91
C ARG A 563 -16.36 -8.86 -11.54
N ILE A 564 -17.03 -8.17 -10.62
CA ILE A 564 -16.64 -8.14 -9.21
C ILE A 564 -16.94 -9.51 -8.59
N GLY A 565 -15.93 -10.10 -7.96
CA GLY A 565 -16.01 -11.42 -7.37
C GLY A 565 -16.94 -11.52 -6.17
N ASP A 566 -17.46 -12.72 -5.93
CA ASP A 566 -18.33 -13.00 -4.81
C ASP A 566 -17.58 -12.83 -3.48
N GLY A 567 -18.31 -12.35 -2.48
CA GLY A 567 -17.75 -12.06 -1.17
C GLY A 567 -17.17 -10.64 -1.02
N THR A 568 -17.14 -9.85 -2.09
CA THR A 568 -16.64 -8.47 -2.03
C THR A 568 -17.58 -7.56 -1.25
N ARG A 569 -17.04 -6.78 -0.30
CA ARG A 569 -17.76 -5.73 0.43
C ARG A 569 -17.61 -4.41 -0.32
N LEU A 570 -18.72 -3.83 -0.74
CA LEU A 570 -18.77 -2.60 -1.52
C LEU A 570 -19.35 -1.43 -0.72
N ARG A 571 -18.86 -0.22 -1.02
CA ARG A 571 -19.46 1.07 -0.67
C ARG A 571 -19.81 1.81 -1.95
N ARG A 572 -20.98 2.45 -2.00
CA ARG A 572 -21.30 3.41 -3.04
C ARG A 572 -20.51 4.71 -2.82
N ALA A 573 -19.69 5.14 -3.78
CA ALA A 573 -18.71 6.21 -3.59
C ALA A 573 -19.32 7.56 -3.13
N ASP A 574 -20.47 7.94 -3.69
CA ASP A 574 -21.22 9.17 -3.42
C ASP A 574 -22.12 9.11 -2.17
N GLY A 575 -22.04 8.04 -1.38
CA GLY A 575 -22.93 7.86 -0.23
C GLY A 575 -22.41 6.90 0.84
N ALA A 576 -23.29 6.63 1.82
CA ALA A 576 -23.02 5.74 2.94
C ALA A 576 -23.50 4.28 2.70
N SER A 577 -24.16 4.02 1.58
CA SER A 577 -24.69 2.69 1.26
C SER A 577 -23.58 1.67 1.12
N GLN A 578 -23.73 0.53 1.80
CA GLN A 578 -22.81 -0.61 1.74
C GLN A 578 -23.56 -1.88 1.36
N GLY A 579 -22.86 -2.87 0.82
CA GLY A 579 -23.46 -4.09 0.31
C GLY A 579 -22.42 -5.17 0.04
N GLY A 580 -22.87 -6.41 -0.04
CA GLY A 580 -22.04 -7.55 -0.42
C GLY A 580 -22.35 -8.00 -1.84
N VAL A 581 -21.35 -8.57 -2.52
CA VAL A 581 -21.56 -9.28 -3.78
C VAL A 581 -21.77 -10.78 -3.53
N TYR A 582 -22.85 -11.33 -4.08
CA TYR A 582 -23.32 -12.71 -3.94
C TYR A 582 -23.75 -13.25 -5.30
N GLY A 583 -23.04 -14.23 -5.87
CA GLY A 583 -23.36 -14.74 -7.20
C GLY A 583 -23.27 -13.70 -8.31
N GLY A 584 -22.41 -12.69 -8.18
CA GLY A 584 -22.36 -11.50 -9.02
C GLY A 584 -23.42 -10.44 -8.72
N ALA A 585 -24.34 -10.68 -7.78
CA ALA A 585 -25.39 -9.74 -7.43
C ALA A 585 -25.02 -8.88 -6.23
N LEU A 586 -25.37 -7.59 -6.30
CA LEU A 586 -25.24 -6.67 -5.18
C LEU A 586 -26.46 -6.76 -4.26
N VAL A 587 -26.21 -7.15 -3.02
CA VAL A 587 -27.18 -7.13 -1.92
C VAL A 587 -26.80 -6.00 -0.96
N PRO A 588 -27.53 -4.87 -0.96
CA PRO A 588 -27.29 -3.77 -0.01
C PRO A 588 -27.54 -4.21 1.42
N PHE A 589 -26.82 -3.64 2.38
CA PHE A 589 -27.08 -3.79 3.82
C PHE A 589 -27.90 -2.60 4.32
N HIS A 590 -28.98 -2.84 5.08
CA HIS A 590 -29.80 -1.76 5.64
C HIS A 590 -29.29 -1.26 7.00
N SER A 591 -28.38 -2.00 7.63
CA SER A 591 -27.78 -1.62 8.92
C SER A 591 -26.40 -2.25 9.10
N MET A 592 -25.64 -1.75 10.09
CA MET A 592 -24.37 -2.37 10.48
C MET A 592 -24.58 -3.77 11.08
N ALA A 593 -25.68 -3.99 11.81
CA ALA A 593 -26.01 -5.30 12.38
C ALA A 593 -26.11 -6.36 11.27
N GLU A 594 -26.82 -6.03 10.20
CA GLU A 594 -26.98 -6.92 9.05
C GLU A 594 -25.66 -7.26 8.35
N LEU A 595 -24.76 -6.29 8.28
CA LEU A 595 -23.42 -6.45 7.71
C LEU A 595 -22.56 -7.40 8.56
N ILE A 596 -22.64 -7.26 9.90
CA ILE A 596 -21.95 -8.12 10.87
C ILE A 596 -22.53 -9.53 10.81
N GLU A 597 -23.86 -9.68 10.84
CA GLU A 597 -24.57 -10.95 10.77
C GLU A 597 -24.28 -11.72 9.48
N SER A 598 -24.08 -11.01 8.37
CA SER A 598 -23.68 -11.59 7.08
C SER A 598 -22.18 -11.93 7.01
N GLY A 599 -21.38 -11.57 8.02
CA GLY A 599 -19.94 -11.85 8.08
C GLY A 599 -19.08 -10.96 7.17
N TYR A 600 -19.59 -9.81 6.74
CA TYR A 600 -18.87 -8.88 5.86
C TYR A 600 -18.06 -7.82 6.62
N GLU A 601 -18.24 -7.66 7.94
CA GLU A 601 -17.51 -6.69 8.76
C GLU A 601 -15.98 -6.80 8.64
N PRO A 602 -15.35 -7.99 8.80
CA PRO A 602 -13.90 -8.11 8.72
C PRO A 602 -13.36 -7.94 7.28
N ARG A 603 -14.23 -7.87 6.27
CA ARG A 603 -13.80 -7.76 4.87
C ARG A 603 -13.44 -6.32 4.52
N PRO A 604 -12.34 -6.11 3.76
CA PRO A 604 -11.96 -4.77 3.29
C PRO A 604 -13.11 -4.11 2.53
N LEU A 605 -13.43 -2.87 2.90
CA LEU A 605 -14.46 -2.08 2.24
C LEU A 605 -13.88 -1.46 0.96
N GLN A 606 -14.43 -1.82 -0.20
CA GLN A 606 -14.04 -1.26 -1.49
C GLN A 606 -15.10 -0.26 -1.96
N ALA A 607 -14.70 0.97 -2.27
CA ALA A 607 -15.64 1.94 -2.83
C ALA A 607 -15.68 1.83 -4.36
N VAL A 608 -16.90 1.86 -4.91
CA VAL A 608 -17.13 1.83 -6.36
C VAL A 608 -17.97 3.03 -6.80
N PRO A 609 -17.79 3.53 -8.03
CA PRO A 609 -18.61 4.62 -8.55
C PRO A 609 -20.11 4.31 -8.49
N ALA A 610 -20.94 5.33 -8.29
CA ALA A 610 -22.40 5.17 -8.20
C ALA A 610 -23.00 4.44 -9.41
N ARG A 611 -22.55 4.77 -10.62
CA ARG A 611 -23.02 4.09 -11.84
C ARG A 611 -22.70 2.59 -11.86
N VAL A 612 -21.55 2.18 -11.33
CA VAL A 612 -21.15 0.77 -11.25
C VAL A 612 -22.00 0.07 -10.21
N TRP A 613 -22.15 0.68 -9.05
CA TRP A 613 -23.02 0.19 -7.98
C TRP A 613 -24.46 -0.03 -8.47
N ASP A 614 -25.01 0.93 -9.21
CA ASP A 614 -26.38 0.88 -9.72
C ASP A 614 -26.54 -0.14 -10.86
N ALA A 615 -25.48 -0.41 -11.63
CA ALA A 615 -25.47 -1.38 -12.73
C ALA A 615 -25.27 -2.84 -12.28
N LEU A 616 -24.85 -3.10 -11.03
CA LEU A 616 -24.68 -4.47 -10.54
C LEU A 616 -26.03 -5.21 -10.48
N PRO A 617 -26.08 -6.49 -10.91
CA PRO A 617 -27.29 -7.31 -10.82
C PRO A 617 -27.85 -7.34 -9.40
N ARG A 618 -29.18 -7.43 -9.27
CA ARG A 618 -29.86 -7.58 -7.96
C ARG A 618 -30.31 -9.00 -7.66
N THR A 619 -30.29 -9.86 -8.67
CA THR A 619 -30.67 -11.27 -8.56
C THR A 619 -29.43 -12.12 -8.38
N ILE A 620 -29.34 -12.84 -7.25
CA ILE A 620 -28.24 -13.76 -6.97
C ILE A 620 -28.19 -14.82 -8.07
N GLY A 621 -27.01 -15.03 -8.65
CA GLY A 621 -26.82 -16.01 -9.71
C GLY A 621 -27.05 -17.46 -9.27
N ASP A 622 -27.42 -18.30 -10.23
CA ASP A 622 -27.64 -19.72 -10.02
C ASP A 622 -26.37 -20.48 -9.60
N GLY A 623 -26.56 -21.55 -8.83
CA GLY A 623 -25.50 -22.44 -8.33
C GLY A 623 -24.78 -21.92 -7.08
N ILE A 624 -25.20 -20.78 -6.55
CA ILE A 624 -24.61 -20.17 -5.36
C ILE A 624 -25.22 -20.78 -4.11
N ARG A 625 -24.35 -21.27 -3.21
CA ARG A 625 -24.75 -21.74 -1.88
C ARG A 625 -24.85 -20.55 -0.93
N ILE A 626 -26.02 -20.40 -0.34
CA ILE A 626 -26.34 -19.35 0.62
C ILE A 626 -26.75 -19.95 1.96
N LYS A 627 -26.52 -19.19 3.02
CA LYS A 627 -26.98 -19.46 4.39
C LYS A 627 -27.72 -18.26 4.92
N ASP A 628 -28.85 -18.49 5.58
CA ASP A 628 -29.55 -17.45 6.32
C ASP A 628 -28.71 -16.95 7.51
N ALA A 629 -28.55 -15.64 7.66
CA ALA A 629 -27.84 -15.04 8.78
C ALA A 629 -28.52 -15.29 10.14
N HIS A 630 -29.84 -15.52 10.16
CA HIS A 630 -30.61 -15.70 11.40
C HIS A 630 -30.88 -17.16 11.76
N SER A 631 -30.47 -18.11 10.92
CA SER A 631 -30.71 -19.53 11.16
C SER A 631 -29.56 -20.42 10.68
N THR A 632 -29.71 -21.73 10.86
CA THR A 632 -28.80 -22.72 10.28
C THR A 632 -29.22 -23.13 8.87
N GLY A 633 -30.30 -22.54 8.33
CA GLY A 633 -30.84 -22.87 7.02
C GLY A 633 -29.84 -22.57 5.91
N GLN A 634 -29.64 -23.54 5.02
CA GLN A 634 -28.80 -23.41 3.84
C GLN A 634 -29.61 -23.72 2.59
N ALA A 635 -29.30 -23.04 1.50
CA ALA A 635 -29.93 -23.24 0.21
C ALA A 635 -28.93 -23.06 -0.92
N THR A 636 -29.28 -23.55 -2.10
CA THR A 636 -28.65 -23.12 -3.37
C THR A 636 -29.63 -22.31 -4.18
N ILE A 637 -29.15 -21.40 -5.01
CA ILE A 637 -30.00 -20.71 -6.00
C ILE A 637 -30.13 -21.56 -7.27
N VAL A 638 -31.36 -21.81 -7.72
CA VAL A 638 -31.69 -22.57 -8.94
C VAL A 638 -32.84 -21.87 -9.66
N GLY A 639 -32.60 -21.37 -10.87
CA GLY A 639 -33.60 -20.58 -11.58
C GLY A 639 -34.03 -19.32 -10.86
N GLY A 640 -33.13 -18.68 -10.12
CA GLY A 640 -33.44 -17.55 -9.23
C GLY A 640 -34.18 -17.91 -7.94
N ALA A 641 -34.52 -19.18 -7.70
CA ALA A 641 -35.21 -19.62 -6.50
C ALA A 641 -34.23 -20.20 -5.46
N LYS A 642 -34.52 -19.99 -4.17
CA LYS A 642 -33.82 -20.70 -3.09
C LYS A 642 -34.34 -22.14 -2.99
N VAL A 643 -33.43 -23.10 -3.11
CA VAL A 643 -33.69 -24.52 -2.89
C VAL A 643 -33.01 -24.92 -1.58
N ALA A 644 -33.80 -25.01 -0.50
CA ALA A 644 -33.30 -25.28 0.84
C ALA A 644 -32.92 -26.74 1.05
N PHE A 645 -31.80 -26.95 1.76
CA PHE A 645 -31.33 -28.25 2.23
C PHE A 645 -31.81 -28.50 3.65
N HIS A 646 -32.42 -29.66 3.90
CA HIS A 646 -32.90 -30.05 5.23
C HIS A 646 -31.85 -30.81 6.04
N SER A 647 -30.77 -31.27 5.40
CA SER A 647 -29.69 -31.97 6.07
C SER A 647 -28.37 -31.79 5.33
N MET A 648 -27.26 -32.08 6.02
CA MET A 648 -25.93 -32.15 5.39
C MET A 648 -25.87 -33.27 4.34
N ALA A 649 -26.63 -34.35 4.49
CA ALA A 649 -26.70 -35.42 3.50
C ALA A 649 -27.30 -34.90 2.17
N GLU A 650 -28.42 -34.15 2.20
CA GLU A 650 -29.00 -33.54 1.00
C GLU A 650 -28.01 -32.58 0.31
N LEU A 651 -27.27 -31.79 1.10
CA LEU A 651 -26.26 -30.85 0.59
C LEU A 651 -25.09 -31.58 -0.10
N THR A 652 -24.55 -32.64 0.52
CA THR A 652 -23.47 -33.46 -0.03
C THR A 652 -23.92 -34.21 -1.27
N GLU A 653 -25.10 -34.83 -1.24
CA GLU A 653 -25.68 -35.55 -2.38
C GLU A 653 -25.92 -34.63 -3.58
N ALA A 654 -26.37 -33.40 -3.33
CA ALA A 654 -26.53 -32.39 -4.37
C ALA A 654 -25.19 -31.78 -4.86
N GLY A 655 -24.06 -32.13 -4.24
CA GLY A 655 -22.72 -31.67 -4.66
C GLY A 655 -22.34 -30.26 -4.19
N TYR A 656 -23.05 -29.70 -3.21
CA TYR A 656 -22.82 -28.34 -2.69
C TYR A 656 -22.04 -28.30 -1.37
N ALA A 657 -21.56 -29.44 -0.86
CA ALA A 657 -20.84 -29.47 0.42
C ALA A 657 -19.54 -28.65 0.40
N ASP A 658 -18.81 -28.70 -0.72
CA ASP A 658 -17.51 -28.03 -0.90
C ASP A 658 -17.63 -26.67 -1.58
N THR A 659 -18.84 -26.24 -1.97
CA THR A 659 -19.02 -24.91 -2.57
C THR A 659 -18.90 -23.82 -1.50
N PRO A 660 -18.27 -22.68 -1.83
CA PRO A 660 -18.21 -21.53 -0.93
C PRO A 660 -19.61 -21.14 -0.44
N MET A 661 -19.76 -21.05 0.87
CA MET A 661 -21.02 -20.66 1.50
C MET A 661 -21.04 -19.15 1.72
N HIS A 662 -22.10 -18.49 1.28
CA HIS A 662 -22.32 -17.07 1.50
C HIS A 662 -23.45 -16.83 2.50
N VAL A 663 -23.18 -16.10 3.58
CA VAL A 663 -24.23 -15.76 4.56
C VAL A 663 -24.97 -14.53 4.07
N VAL A 664 -26.28 -14.64 3.84
CA VAL A 664 -27.13 -13.56 3.36
C VAL A 664 -28.03 -13.03 4.48
N PRO A 665 -28.40 -11.74 4.47
CA PRO A 665 -29.34 -11.19 5.43
C PRO A 665 -30.68 -11.93 5.47
N GLY A 666 -31.29 -12.07 6.65
CA GLY A 666 -32.58 -12.77 6.82
C GLY A 666 -33.70 -12.24 5.92
N ARG A 667 -33.84 -10.92 5.78
CA ARG A 667 -34.86 -10.34 4.87
C ARG A 667 -34.64 -10.72 3.40
N VAL A 668 -33.37 -10.88 2.98
CA VAL A 668 -33.02 -11.25 1.60
C VAL A 668 -33.31 -12.73 1.43
N TRP A 669 -32.94 -13.55 2.41
CA TRP A 669 -33.33 -14.95 2.46
C TRP A 669 -34.84 -15.11 2.30
N ASP A 670 -35.65 -14.39 3.09
CA ASP A 670 -37.11 -14.47 3.06
C ASP A 670 -37.72 -13.98 1.74
N ALA A 671 -37.12 -12.98 1.11
CA ALA A 671 -37.57 -12.43 -0.16
C ALA A 671 -37.23 -13.31 -1.38
N LEU A 672 -36.30 -14.27 -1.27
CA LEU A 672 -35.94 -15.13 -2.40
C LEU A 672 -37.11 -16.05 -2.79
N PRO A 673 -37.45 -16.14 -4.10
CA PRO A 673 -38.48 -17.05 -4.59
C PRO A 673 -38.22 -18.51 -4.18
N THR A 674 -39.27 -19.28 -3.99
CA THR A 674 -39.17 -20.74 -3.74
C THR A 674 -39.55 -21.58 -4.96
N THR A 675 -40.12 -20.95 -6.00
CA THR A 675 -40.47 -21.60 -7.26
C THR A 675 -39.35 -21.42 -8.28
N ILE A 676 -38.78 -22.52 -8.74
CA ILE A 676 -37.72 -22.52 -9.76
C ILE A 676 -38.27 -21.91 -11.05
N GLY A 677 -37.53 -20.96 -11.63
CA GLY A 677 -37.91 -20.29 -12.87
C GLY A 677 -37.95 -21.24 -14.09
N ASP A 678 -38.75 -20.85 -15.08
CA ASP A 678 -38.90 -21.60 -16.34
C ASP A 678 -37.63 -21.59 -17.19
N GLY A 679 -37.42 -22.68 -17.92
CA GLY A 679 -36.27 -22.91 -18.79
C GLY A 679 -35.03 -23.44 -18.06
N VAL A 680 -35.14 -23.79 -16.78
CA VAL A 680 -33.99 -24.27 -16.01
C VAL A 680 -33.87 -25.77 -16.15
N ARG A 681 -32.68 -26.25 -16.53
CA ARG A 681 -32.32 -27.67 -16.51
C ARG A 681 -31.91 -28.10 -15.11
N ILE A 682 -32.63 -29.09 -14.58
CA ILE A 682 -32.40 -29.66 -13.25
C ILE A 682 -32.06 -31.15 -13.33
N LYS A 683 -31.34 -31.63 -12.31
CA LYS A 683 -31.02 -33.05 -12.09
C LYS A 683 -31.38 -33.43 -10.67
N ASP A 684 -31.97 -34.61 -10.51
CA ASP A 684 -32.17 -35.23 -9.20
C ASP A 684 -30.83 -35.67 -8.59
N ALA A 685 -30.53 -35.20 -7.38
CA ALA A 685 -29.29 -35.55 -6.67
C ALA A 685 -29.12 -37.07 -6.48
N SER A 686 -30.22 -37.82 -6.34
CA SER A 686 -30.21 -39.26 -6.04
C SER A 686 -30.17 -40.17 -7.27
N SER A 687 -30.23 -39.60 -8.49
CA SER A 687 -30.33 -40.40 -9.72
C SER A 687 -29.69 -39.70 -10.94
N ALA A 688 -29.73 -40.37 -12.09
CA ALA A 688 -29.31 -39.77 -13.36
C ALA A 688 -30.43 -38.96 -14.05
N SER A 689 -31.64 -38.92 -13.46
CA SER A 689 -32.80 -38.26 -14.07
C SER A 689 -32.61 -36.75 -14.17
N GLN A 690 -32.95 -36.22 -15.35
CA GLN A 690 -32.88 -34.80 -15.66
C GLN A 690 -34.23 -34.31 -16.15
N ALA A 691 -34.52 -33.04 -15.93
CA ALA A 691 -35.75 -32.39 -16.36
C ALA A 691 -35.49 -30.92 -16.70
N ALA A 692 -36.39 -30.33 -17.48
CA ALA A 692 -36.52 -28.88 -17.59
C ALA A 692 -37.72 -28.40 -16.75
N ILE A 693 -37.66 -27.16 -16.27
CA ILE A 693 -38.83 -26.48 -15.70
C ILE A 693 -39.60 -25.75 -16.82
N VAL A 694 -40.87 -26.08 -17.00
CA VAL A 694 -41.75 -25.47 -18.02
C VAL A 694 -43.08 -25.13 -17.38
N GLY A 695 -43.42 -23.85 -17.27
CA GLY A 695 -44.62 -23.41 -16.59
C GLY A 695 -44.66 -23.80 -15.11
N GLY A 696 -43.52 -23.78 -14.42
CA GLY A 696 -43.35 -24.27 -13.06
C GLY A 696 -43.39 -25.80 -12.92
N ALA A 697 -43.60 -26.55 -14.00
CA ALA A 697 -43.65 -28.01 -13.98
C ALA A 697 -42.31 -28.63 -14.36
N LYS A 698 -41.95 -29.72 -13.67
CA LYS A 698 -40.85 -30.62 -14.00
C LYS A 698 -41.24 -31.46 -15.23
N ILE A 699 -40.46 -31.33 -16.30
CA ILE A 699 -40.60 -32.12 -17.54
C ILE A 699 -39.38 -33.03 -17.69
N PRO A 700 -39.48 -34.33 -17.30
CA PRO A 700 -38.35 -35.24 -17.33
C PRO A 700 -37.99 -35.68 -18.74
N PHE A 701 -36.69 -35.80 -18.99
CA PHE A 701 -36.12 -36.40 -20.19
C PHE A 701 -35.85 -37.90 -19.93
N VAL A 702 -36.33 -38.77 -20.81
CA VAL A 702 -36.09 -40.22 -20.73
C VAL A 702 -34.86 -40.67 -21.52
N SER A 703 -34.29 -39.80 -22.35
CA SER A 703 -33.04 -40.05 -23.07
C SER A 703 -32.23 -38.78 -23.31
N GLN A 704 -30.95 -38.95 -23.62
CA GLN A 704 -30.07 -37.85 -24.02
C GLN A 704 -30.53 -37.19 -25.33
N ALA A 705 -31.07 -37.97 -26.28
CA ALA A 705 -31.63 -37.44 -27.52
C ALA A 705 -32.81 -36.49 -27.24
N GLU A 706 -33.69 -36.84 -26.29
CA GLU A 706 -34.84 -36.00 -25.92
C GLU A 706 -34.41 -34.66 -25.30
N LEU A 707 -33.33 -34.67 -24.51
CA LEU A 707 -32.71 -33.47 -23.94
C LEU A 707 -32.11 -32.57 -25.03
N GLU A 708 -31.39 -33.15 -25.99
CA GLU A 708 -30.78 -32.45 -27.14
C GLU A 708 -31.83 -31.87 -28.08
N GLU A 709 -32.83 -32.66 -28.47
CA GLU A 709 -33.95 -32.23 -29.31
C GLU A 709 -34.77 -31.09 -28.67
N SER A 710 -34.88 -31.10 -27.34
CA SER A 710 -35.56 -30.03 -26.59
C SER A 710 -34.68 -28.78 -26.41
N GLY A 711 -33.39 -28.83 -26.81
CA GLY A 711 -32.47 -27.69 -26.77
C GLY A 711 -31.85 -27.40 -25.40
N TYR A 712 -31.99 -28.30 -24.42
CA TYR A 712 -31.48 -28.10 -23.05
C TYR A 712 -30.11 -28.73 -22.80
N ALA A 713 -29.52 -29.41 -23.79
CA ALA A 713 -28.26 -30.14 -23.61
C ALA A 713 -27.06 -29.25 -23.23
N ASP A 714 -27.04 -28.00 -23.72
CA ASP A 714 -25.99 -27.02 -23.44
C ASP A 714 -26.29 -26.15 -22.21
N ASP A 715 -27.51 -26.23 -21.68
CA ASP A 715 -27.90 -25.44 -20.51
C ASP A 715 -27.19 -25.93 -19.24
N PRO A 716 -26.75 -25.02 -18.35
CA PRO A 716 -26.14 -25.38 -17.09
C PRO A 716 -27.06 -26.28 -16.25
N MET A 717 -26.62 -27.51 -15.99
CA MET A 717 -27.36 -28.45 -15.16
C MET A 717 -27.27 -28.06 -13.67
N ARG A 718 -28.43 -27.97 -13.00
CA ARG A 718 -28.52 -27.68 -11.56
C ARG A 718 -28.99 -28.91 -10.80
N VAL A 719 -28.22 -29.35 -9.83
CA VAL A 719 -28.57 -30.54 -9.02
C VAL A 719 -29.46 -30.09 -7.86
N ILE A 720 -30.58 -30.77 -7.64
CA ILE A 720 -31.52 -30.47 -6.55
C ILE A 720 -31.78 -31.70 -5.68
N PRO A 721 -32.08 -31.53 -4.37
CA PRO A 721 -32.41 -32.65 -3.50
C PRO A 721 -33.62 -33.45 -4.00
N ARG A 722 -33.61 -34.78 -3.77
CA ARG A 722 -34.69 -35.67 -4.22
C ARG A 722 -36.07 -35.24 -3.73
N ARG A 723 -36.17 -34.77 -2.49
CA ARG A 723 -37.41 -34.22 -1.92
C ARG A 723 -37.97 -33.06 -2.73
N VAL A 724 -37.10 -32.13 -3.14
CA VAL A 724 -37.50 -30.97 -3.94
C VAL A 724 -37.89 -31.44 -5.33
N TRP A 725 -37.10 -32.34 -5.93
CA TRP A 725 -37.43 -32.97 -7.19
C TRP A 725 -38.84 -33.56 -7.15
N ASP A 726 -39.16 -34.43 -6.18
CA ASP A 726 -40.46 -35.10 -6.06
C ASP A 726 -41.63 -34.12 -5.83
N ALA A 727 -41.39 -33.02 -5.12
CA ALA A 727 -42.39 -31.99 -4.83
C ALA A 727 -42.73 -31.09 -6.03
N LEU A 728 -41.89 -31.04 -7.07
CA LEU A 728 -42.15 -30.19 -8.24
C LEU A 728 -43.42 -30.65 -8.99
N PRO A 729 -44.31 -29.71 -9.40
CA PRO A 729 -45.48 -30.01 -10.20
C PRO A 729 -45.13 -30.75 -11.49
N THR A 730 -46.05 -31.58 -11.98
CA THR A 730 -45.91 -32.27 -13.28
C THR A 730 -46.84 -31.72 -14.35
N ARG A 731 -47.79 -30.85 -13.97
CA ARG A 731 -48.73 -30.18 -14.88
C ARG A 731 -48.22 -28.78 -15.19
N ILE A 732 -47.99 -28.50 -16.47
CA ILE A 732 -47.61 -27.17 -16.96
C ILE A 732 -48.72 -26.19 -16.63
N ALA A 733 -48.37 -25.03 -16.05
CA ALA A 733 -49.34 -24.00 -15.70
C ALA A 733 -50.03 -23.40 -16.94
N ASP A 734 -51.24 -22.87 -16.73
CA ASP A 734 -51.99 -22.18 -17.78
C ASP A 734 -51.30 -20.88 -18.22
N GLY A 735 -51.45 -20.56 -19.51
CA GLY A 735 -50.85 -19.39 -20.14
C GLY A 735 -49.44 -19.63 -20.68
N VAL A 736 -48.90 -20.84 -20.55
CA VAL A 736 -47.53 -21.14 -21.01
C VAL A 736 -47.55 -21.49 -22.49
N ARG A 737 -46.71 -20.82 -23.27
CA ARG A 737 -46.47 -21.15 -24.68
C ARG A 737 -45.42 -22.26 -24.79
N ILE A 738 -45.80 -23.33 -25.46
CA ILE A 738 -44.97 -24.51 -25.68
C ILE A 738 -44.78 -24.80 -27.17
N LYS A 739 -43.67 -25.48 -27.50
CA LYS A 739 -43.34 -25.99 -28.83
C LYS A 739 -42.95 -27.47 -28.72
N ASP A 740 -43.40 -28.27 -29.69
CA ASP A 740 -42.95 -29.64 -29.85
C ASP A 740 -41.50 -29.68 -30.35
N ALA A 741 -40.61 -30.37 -29.64
CA ALA A 741 -39.21 -30.53 -30.03
C ALA A 741 -39.02 -31.12 -31.44
N SER A 742 -39.95 -31.97 -31.89
CA SER A 742 -39.84 -32.68 -33.17
C SER A 742 -40.49 -31.97 -34.37
N SER A 743 -41.15 -30.82 -34.15
CA SER A 743 -41.88 -30.13 -35.21
C SER A 743 -41.92 -28.60 -35.01
N ALA A 744 -42.53 -27.88 -35.96
CA ALA A 744 -42.76 -26.45 -35.83
C ALA A 744 -44.04 -26.11 -35.04
N SER A 745 -44.80 -27.12 -34.59
CA SER A 745 -46.09 -26.93 -33.91
C SER A 745 -45.91 -26.24 -32.55
N GLN A 746 -46.74 -25.23 -32.32
CA GLN A 746 -46.79 -24.46 -31.08
C GLN A 746 -48.18 -24.51 -30.48
N ALA A 747 -48.28 -24.40 -29.16
CA ALA A 747 -49.53 -24.40 -28.43
C ALA A 747 -49.43 -23.51 -27.19
N ALA A 748 -50.57 -23.05 -26.69
CA ALA A 748 -50.70 -22.53 -25.33
C ALA A 748 -51.33 -23.58 -24.41
N ILE A 749 -50.99 -23.56 -23.12
CA ILE A 749 -51.68 -24.36 -22.11
C ILE A 749 -52.89 -23.57 -21.58
N VAL A 750 -54.10 -24.11 -21.69
CA VAL A 750 -55.34 -23.48 -21.23
C VAL A 750 -56.24 -24.52 -20.56
N GLY A 751 -56.56 -24.32 -19.28
CA GLY A 751 -57.25 -25.33 -18.48
C GLY A 751 -56.47 -26.64 -18.39
N GLY A 752 -55.14 -26.61 -18.46
CA GLY A 752 -54.24 -27.75 -18.61
C GLY A 752 -54.29 -28.50 -19.94
N ALA A 753 -55.05 -28.02 -20.93
CA ALA A 753 -55.04 -28.57 -22.27
C ALA A 753 -54.04 -27.84 -23.16
N LYS A 754 -53.37 -28.56 -24.07
CA LYS A 754 -52.64 -27.93 -25.17
C LYS A 754 -53.63 -27.42 -26.21
N ILE A 755 -53.53 -26.14 -26.56
CA ILE A 755 -54.32 -25.50 -27.61
C ILE A 755 -53.35 -25.14 -28.74
N PRO A 756 -53.28 -25.94 -29.82
CA PRO A 756 -52.34 -25.69 -30.91
C PRO A 756 -52.69 -24.40 -31.65
N PHE A 757 -51.67 -23.72 -32.17
CA PHE A 757 -51.84 -22.63 -33.13
C PHE A 757 -51.63 -23.15 -34.55
N VAL A 758 -52.59 -22.92 -35.44
CA VAL A 758 -52.47 -23.39 -36.85
C VAL A 758 -51.76 -22.37 -37.76
N SER A 759 -51.59 -21.14 -37.29
CA SER A 759 -50.89 -20.08 -38.01
C SER A 759 -50.25 -19.10 -37.04
N GLN A 760 -49.28 -18.33 -37.54
CA GLN A 760 -48.65 -17.24 -36.79
C GLN A 760 -49.66 -16.15 -36.43
N ALA A 761 -50.58 -15.81 -37.34
CA ALA A 761 -51.64 -14.83 -37.09
C ALA A 761 -52.50 -15.23 -35.89
N GLU A 762 -52.81 -16.52 -35.75
CA GLU A 762 -53.63 -17.00 -34.65
C GLU A 762 -52.91 -16.95 -33.29
N LEU A 763 -51.60 -17.21 -33.28
CA LEU A 763 -50.74 -17.04 -32.11
C LEU A 763 -50.70 -15.56 -31.66
N GLU A 764 -50.55 -14.64 -32.62
CA GLU A 764 -50.54 -13.19 -32.41
C GLU A 764 -51.90 -12.67 -31.92
N GLU A 765 -52.99 -13.05 -32.58
CA GLU A 765 -54.36 -12.69 -32.17
C GLU A 765 -54.68 -13.22 -30.77
N SER A 766 -54.18 -14.40 -30.41
CA SER A 766 -54.38 -14.97 -29.07
C SER A 766 -53.49 -14.33 -28.00
N GLY A 767 -52.55 -13.44 -28.39
CA GLY A 767 -51.68 -12.70 -27.48
C GLY A 767 -50.47 -13.46 -26.96
N TYR A 768 -50.12 -14.62 -27.54
CA TYR A 768 -48.99 -15.46 -27.07
C TYR A 768 -47.72 -15.25 -27.91
N ALA A 769 -47.74 -14.41 -28.93
CA ALA A 769 -46.59 -14.23 -29.84
C ALA A 769 -45.33 -13.73 -29.13
N ASP A 770 -45.49 -12.90 -28.10
CA ASP A 770 -44.40 -12.33 -27.31
C ASP A 770 -44.04 -13.18 -26.07
N ASP A 771 -44.84 -14.20 -25.76
CA ASP A 771 -44.57 -15.06 -24.62
C ASP A 771 -43.35 -15.96 -24.86
N PRO A 772 -42.50 -16.19 -23.83
CA PRO A 772 -41.37 -17.09 -23.95
C PRO A 772 -41.79 -18.49 -24.39
N MET A 773 -41.29 -18.93 -25.53
CA MET A 773 -41.57 -20.26 -26.06
C MET A 773 -40.71 -21.32 -25.36
N ARG A 774 -41.35 -22.34 -24.80
CA ARG A 774 -40.67 -23.47 -24.15
C ARG A 774 -40.76 -24.72 -25.01
N VAL A 775 -39.62 -25.31 -25.37
CA VAL A 775 -39.59 -26.53 -26.17
C VAL A 775 -39.76 -27.73 -25.23
N ILE A 776 -40.70 -28.61 -25.55
CA ILE A 776 -40.94 -29.83 -24.77
C ILE A 776 -40.78 -31.07 -25.64
N PRO A 777 -40.44 -32.21 -25.04
CA PRO A 777 -40.33 -33.45 -25.78
C PRO A 777 -41.62 -33.88 -26.48
N ARG A 778 -41.51 -34.55 -27.62
CA ARG A 778 -42.66 -35.04 -28.38
C ARG A 778 -43.58 -35.93 -27.57
N ARG A 779 -43.02 -36.82 -26.74
CA ARG A 779 -43.79 -37.69 -25.83
C ARG A 779 -44.65 -36.88 -24.85
N VAL A 780 -44.08 -35.82 -24.28
CA VAL A 780 -44.80 -34.95 -23.33
C VAL A 780 -45.86 -34.16 -24.09
N TRP A 781 -45.51 -33.60 -25.25
CA TRP A 781 -46.45 -32.93 -26.14
C TRP A 781 -47.65 -33.81 -26.44
N ASP A 782 -47.45 -35.05 -26.90
CA ASP A 782 -48.52 -35.98 -27.25
C ASP A 782 -49.39 -36.38 -26.05
N ALA A 783 -48.81 -36.47 -24.86
CA ALA A 783 -49.52 -36.82 -23.62
C ALA A 783 -50.38 -35.67 -23.03
N LEU A 784 -50.17 -34.41 -23.44
CA LEU A 784 -50.95 -33.29 -22.93
C LEU A 784 -52.42 -33.39 -23.38
N PRO A 785 -53.39 -33.16 -22.46
CA PRO A 785 -54.82 -33.14 -22.80
C PRO A 785 -55.13 -32.15 -23.93
N THR A 786 -56.14 -32.45 -24.74
CA THR A 786 -56.65 -31.53 -25.78
C THR A 786 -58.00 -30.92 -25.42
N THR A 787 -58.62 -31.37 -24.32
CA THR A 787 -59.89 -30.86 -23.81
C THR A 787 -59.64 -29.94 -22.63
N ILE A 788 -60.10 -28.69 -22.73
CA ILE A 788 -60.00 -27.68 -21.67
C ILE A 788 -60.78 -28.18 -20.45
N ALA A 789 -60.16 -28.16 -19.26
CA ALA A 789 -60.81 -28.61 -18.04
C ALA A 789 -61.95 -27.68 -17.60
N ASP A 790 -62.94 -28.24 -16.93
CA ASP A 790 -64.03 -27.49 -16.30
C ASP A 790 -63.49 -26.45 -15.30
N GLY A 791 -64.22 -25.34 -15.15
CA GLY A 791 -63.80 -24.21 -14.32
C GLY A 791 -62.91 -23.18 -15.06
N THR A 792 -62.51 -23.46 -16.30
CA THR A 792 -61.66 -22.56 -17.08
C THR A 792 -62.48 -21.47 -17.76
N PHE A 793 -62.07 -20.21 -17.62
CA PHE A 793 -62.66 -19.09 -18.35
C PHE A 793 -61.88 -18.80 -19.63
N ILE A 794 -62.57 -18.76 -20.77
CA ILE A 794 -61.98 -18.49 -22.08
C ILE A 794 -62.74 -17.40 -22.85
N LYS A 795 -62.06 -16.74 -23.79
CA LYS A 795 -62.68 -15.88 -24.80
C LYS A 795 -61.93 -16.00 -26.13
N SER A 796 -62.57 -15.61 -27.23
CA SER A 796 -61.86 -15.42 -28.51
C SER A 796 -61.17 -14.04 -28.55
N PRO A 797 -60.18 -13.82 -29.43
CA PRO A 797 -59.43 -12.56 -29.50
C PRO A 797 -60.30 -11.32 -29.69
N THR A 798 -61.31 -11.44 -30.54
CA THR A 798 -62.16 -10.32 -30.98
C THR A 798 -63.49 -10.22 -30.23
N SER A 799 -63.82 -11.20 -29.38
CA SER A 799 -65.09 -11.22 -28.66
C SER A 799 -64.95 -10.70 -27.23
N ALA A 800 -65.91 -9.87 -26.82
CA ALA A 800 -66.07 -9.49 -25.42
C ALA A 800 -66.74 -10.59 -24.57
N ALA A 801 -67.36 -11.60 -25.20
CA ALA A 801 -68.03 -12.68 -24.50
C ALA A 801 -67.03 -13.62 -23.84
N VAL A 802 -67.18 -13.80 -22.52
CA VAL A 802 -66.41 -14.74 -21.71
C VAL A 802 -67.25 -16.00 -21.50
N TRP A 803 -66.60 -17.15 -21.65
CA TRP A 803 -67.21 -18.46 -21.51
C TRP A 803 -66.55 -19.24 -20.38
N LEU A 804 -67.36 -19.83 -19.52
CA LEU A 804 -66.93 -20.83 -18.54
C LEU A 804 -67.06 -22.23 -19.15
N ILE A 805 -66.00 -23.04 -19.06
CA ILE A 805 -66.07 -24.46 -19.41
C ILE A 805 -66.70 -25.24 -18.25
N GLN A 806 -67.78 -25.95 -18.53
CA GLN A 806 -68.50 -26.78 -17.56
C GLN A 806 -69.09 -28.02 -18.23
N ASN A 807 -68.74 -29.21 -17.72
CA ASN A 807 -69.05 -30.50 -18.30
C ASN A 807 -68.68 -30.61 -19.80
N GLY A 808 -67.53 -30.03 -20.18
CA GLY A 808 -67.07 -30.00 -21.57
C GLY A 808 -67.89 -29.11 -22.51
N ARG A 809 -68.79 -28.27 -21.99
CA ARG A 809 -69.57 -27.28 -22.74
C ARG A 809 -69.19 -25.87 -22.33
N ARG A 810 -69.45 -24.89 -23.21
CA ARG A 810 -69.23 -23.47 -22.94
C ARG A 810 -70.52 -22.81 -22.43
N VAL A 811 -70.47 -22.23 -21.23
CA VAL A 811 -71.56 -21.47 -20.60
C VAL A 811 -71.18 -19.99 -20.62
N ALA A 812 -72.06 -19.11 -21.08
CA ALA A 812 -71.82 -17.67 -20.99
C ALA A 812 -71.69 -17.27 -19.51
N ALA A 813 -70.61 -16.57 -19.16
CA ALA A 813 -70.35 -16.20 -17.77
C ALA A 813 -69.93 -14.73 -17.67
N ALA A 814 -70.35 -14.06 -16.61
CA ALA A 814 -69.64 -12.87 -16.13
C ALA A 814 -68.20 -13.29 -15.73
N GLN A 815 -67.25 -12.37 -15.64
CA GLN A 815 -65.82 -12.67 -15.46
C GLN A 815 -65.39 -12.67 -13.96
N PRO A 816 -65.45 -13.79 -13.22
CA PRO A 816 -64.96 -13.85 -11.84
C PRO A 816 -63.47 -14.22 -11.73
N GLY A 817 -62.78 -14.56 -12.84
CA GLY A 817 -61.41 -15.09 -12.80
C GLY A 817 -60.54 -14.73 -14.01
N THR A 818 -59.32 -15.29 -14.05
CA THR A 818 -58.37 -15.13 -15.15
C THR A 818 -58.92 -15.74 -16.42
N VAL A 819 -59.20 -14.91 -17.43
CA VAL A 819 -59.70 -15.34 -18.74
C VAL A 819 -58.52 -15.62 -19.66
N ARG A 820 -58.50 -16.79 -20.28
CA ARG A 820 -57.52 -17.13 -21.32
C ARG A 820 -58.08 -16.79 -22.69
N VAL A 821 -57.31 -16.07 -23.47
CA VAL A 821 -57.62 -15.87 -24.88
C VAL A 821 -57.23 -17.14 -25.61
N VAL A 822 -58.16 -17.70 -26.39
CA VAL A 822 -57.90 -18.86 -27.24
C VAL A 822 -58.40 -18.55 -28.65
N PRO A 823 -57.87 -19.21 -29.68
CA PRO A 823 -58.33 -18.98 -31.04
C PRO A 823 -59.84 -19.11 -31.22
N ALA A 824 -60.45 -18.30 -32.09
CA ALA A 824 -61.90 -18.31 -32.31
C ALA A 824 -62.44 -19.71 -32.63
N ARG A 825 -61.74 -20.46 -33.50
CA ARG A 825 -62.12 -21.84 -33.86
C ARG A 825 -62.18 -22.79 -32.66
N VAL A 826 -61.38 -22.56 -31.62
CA VAL A 826 -61.33 -23.39 -30.41
C VAL A 826 -62.55 -23.09 -29.54
N VAL A 827 -62.92 -21.81 -29.38
CA VAL A 827 -64.17 -21.43 -28.71
C VAL A 827 -65.34 -22.07 -29.46
N ASP A 828 -65.40 -21.90 -30.78
CA ASP A 828 -66.49 -22.36 -31.64
C ASP A 828 -66.68 -23.87 -31.62
N ALA A 829 -65.58 -24.64 -31.52
CA ALA A 829 -65.60 -26.10 -31.46
C ALA A 829 -66.17 -26.66 -30.14
N ILE A 830 -66.20 -25.88 -29.06
CA ILE A 830 -66.76 -26.32 -27.77
C ILE A 830 -68.28 -26.08 -27.79
N PRO A 831 -69.13 -27.10 -27.69
CA PRO A 831 -70.58 -26.92 -27.80
C PRO A 831 -71.12 -26.01 -26.69
N PRO A 832 -72.09 -25.11 -27.00
CA PRO A 832 -72.76 -24.33 -25.97
C PRO A 832 -73.56 -25.24 -25.02
N ALA A 833 -73.66 -24.83 -23.76
CA ALA A 833 -74.33 -25.58 -22.69
C ALA A 833 -75.83 -25.78 -22.92
#